data_AF-A0A534JKJ7-F1
#
_entry.id   AF-A0A534JKJ7-F1
#
_cell.length_a   1.000
_cell.length_b   1.000
_cell.length_c   1.000
_cell.angle_alpha   90.00
_cell.angle_beta   90.00
_cell.angle_gamma   90.00
#
_symmetry.space_group_name_H-M   'P 1'
#
loop_
_entity.id
_entity.type
_entity.pdbx_description
1 polymer ?
#
loop_
_entity_poly.entity_id
_entity_poly.type
_entity_poly.pdbx_seq_one_letter_code
_entity_poly.pdbx_strand_id
1 'polypeptide(L)'
;FVSLATGTLTVPARAANPATGSVSDLSPNATWTGQSYLLGATTLPEQCPPTTDPLNALCDHFFLSISVAPDFWNSHTGQVTIRIEWPSSGNDFDLYVYRPDGALAGSSASGGTTLEEVSILAPPPGTYEVRVVPFLVFDSGYDGQASLLFSPGGPTPNPILPTGGIAFAPSVVVDAQRTEGEPIVHVDRAGNIWESGPWGTTTVQSFIHKSVDGGDSFHIVSATGLRPDTPPGGGDTDVTTDDQGFAYFVDLEALANLGVAVSNDGGNTWRKNAAAVAVAGVDRQWFAVDNGPTSSATDNTVFLTVRQVGTGIRVFSTPGSTGPTDPDGGIVYVNAADTLLGIAPDGTCGQTRFDPVFRNLYLVCLRGTHVEVVRGHVNPGQRTGIHFDRLALPTSPAGTVGDIFPDVAVDAAGNVYGVWIDEKDHNVYVSASQTQGTTWSAPLHVNGNPANTNVWVWAAAGARGILDLVWYGTAVRGDPDAFPSWYNSRQDAATIPWFTYFAQVTFNFASPPASTIYQVRASEHPSHFGQICQGGIGCTTSNGDRTMADFLAVAIDGAGAAHIVYDDTTNQHHGAAVVTATQIAGPGALGKQIRGSAPSNPMADPAGDAQYPHFFPIPPGPGRNQPAMDFTRVALSQPSAVRLRVTMTVANAASLVPPAGATSIVWLTRWQSAATGDGGETSFRIFYAGARSVGGGAPTFFSGTGTSANDAGAMGDGCVTTTPRNCKVVLYPVGQTESGTFDQGAGTITVDVPPEHVGLPTTGTTLFSVTALSFGEVPGAPLLQDVDATRAFDFIVGGGTAPVPRKVTGGGAIRTDSSGGEGRFNLNVHTDLKGKVAYVDDPSGPTFASAFISSVTVEGTKATIKGTGFADGTFTTFVVVVEDLSESGAGADTFSISLGADYARSGVLLRGNIQIH
;
A
#
# COMPACT_ATOMS: atom_id res chain seq x y z
N PHE A 1 11.62 -3.98 80.49
CA PHE A 1 11.72 -2.60 80.01
C PHE A 1 11.05 -2.53 78.63
N VAL A 2 9.89 -1.87 78.60
CA VAL A 2 9.11 -1.29 77.49
C VAL A 2 9.01 -2.04 76.15
N SER A 3 7.81 -2.55 75.86
CA SER A 3 7.31 -2.91 74.52
C SER A 3 7.31 -1.70 73.58
N LEU A 4 7.84 -1.84 72.37
CA LEU A 4 7.54 -0.93 71.26
C LEU A 4 6.43 -1.56 70.41
N ALA A 5 5.25 -0.93 70.44
CA ALA A 5 4.18 -1.20 69.49
C ALA A 5 4.55 -0.55 68.15
N THR A 6 4.77 -1.34 67.10
CA THR A 6 4.75 -0.84 65.72
C THR A 6 3.30 -0.69 65.31
N GLY A 7 2.73 0.50 65.53
CA GLY A 7 1.51 0.91 64.85
C GLY A 7 1.80 1.11 63.37
N THR A 8 1.19 0.31 62.51
CA THR A 8 1.10 0.59 61.08
C THR A 8 0.20 1.81 60.89
N LEU A 9 0.81 2.99 60.76
CA LEU A 9 0.14 4.15 60.15
C LEU A 9 0.00 3.85 58.65
N THR A 10 -1.15 3.32 58.23
CA THR A 10 -1.55 3.40 56.83
C THR A 10 -1.87 4.86 56.55
N VAL A 11 -0.88 5.58 56.03
CA VAL A 11 -1.13 6.84 55.33
C VAL A 11 -1.98 6.47 54.11
N PRO A 12 -3.16 7.08 53.90
CA PRO A 12 -3.94 6.81 52.70
C PRO A 12 -3.05 7.14 51.49
N ALA A 13 -2.84 6.17 50.60
CA ALA A 13 -2.30 6.44 49.27
C ALA A 13 -3.16 7.55 48.66
N ARG A 14 -2.54 8.70 48.39
CA ARG A 14 -3.23 9.78 47.69
C ARG A 14 -2.99 9.52 46.22
N ALA A 15 -4.02 9.01 45.54
CA ALA A 15 -4.14 9.06 44.10
C ALA A 15 -3.84 10.47 43.57
N ALA A 16 -3.56 10.57 42.26
CA ALA A 16 -3.43 11.83 41.54
C ALA A 16 -4.43 12.86 42.07
N ASN A 17 -3.93 14.06 42.37
CA ASN A 17 -4.72 15.13 42.95
C ASN A 17 -4.65 16.39 42.08
N PRO A 18 -5.74 16.75 41.38
CA PRO A 18 -7.02 16.02 41.30
C PRO A 18 -6.89 14.70 40.53
N ALA A 19 -7.81 13.75 40.75
CA ALA A 19 -7.79 12.44 40.08
C ALA A 19 -8.27 12.50 38.61
N THR A 20 -8.84 13.64 38.23
CA THR A 20 -9.34 13.91 36.88
C THR A 20 -9.00 15.33 36.49
N GLY A 21 -8.77 15.58 35.20
CA GLY A 21 -8.64 16.93 34.66
C GLY A 21 -9.13 16.99 33.23
N SER A 22 -9.12 18.18 32.63
CA SER A 22 -9.55 18.35 31.25
C SER A 22 -8.71 19.37 30.51
N VAL A 23 -8.47 19.10 29.23
CA VAL A 23 -7.96 20.11 28.28
C VAL A 23 -9.02 20.40 27.24
N SER A 24 -9.14 21.65 26.83
CA SER A 24 -10.07 22.13 25.80
C SER A 24 -9.44 23.31 25.07
N ASP A 25 -10.04 23.73 23.96
CA ASP A 25 -9.65 24.93 23.23
C ASP A 25 -9.72 26.22 24.08
N LEU A 26 -10.60 26.24 25.09
CA LEU A 26 -10.73 27.36 26.04
C LEU A 26 -9.83 27.22 27.28
N SER A 27 -9.43 26.00 27.63
CA SER A 27 -8.57 25.68 28.78
C SER A 27 -7.53 24.65 28.34
N PRO A 28 -6.44 25.06 27.67
CA PRO A 28 -5.55 24.13 26.98
C PRO A 28 -4.59 23.38 27.91
N ASN A 29 -4.58 23.67 29.21
CA ASN A 29 -3.64 23.05 30.14
C ASN A 29 -4.36 22.45 31.35
N ALA A 30 -3.91 21.29 31.79
CA ALA A 30 -4.28 20.66 33.06
C ALA A 30 -3.00 20.24 33.79
N THR A 31 -3.01 20.33 35.12
CA THR A 31 -1.90 19.89 35.97
C THR A 31 -2.44 19.11 37.15
N TRP A 32 -1.69 18.12 37.62
CA TRP A 32 -2.01 17.36 38.83
C TRP A 32 -0.73 17.02 39.59
N THR A 33 -0.85 16.81 40.89
CA THR A 33 0.21 16.22 41.69
C THR A 33 -0.03 14.72 41.75
N GLY A 34 0.95 13.93 41.34
CA GLY A 34 0.91 12.48 41.34
C GLY A 34 1.08 11.87 42.73
N GLN A 35 0.79 10.58 42.84
CA GLN A 35 1.00 9.82 44.05
C GLN A 35 2.48 9.78 44.46
N SER A 36 2.73 9.87 45.77
CA SER A 36 4.06 9.63 46.36
C SER A 36 4.21 8.20 46.85
N TYR A 37 5.34 7.59 46.55
CA TYR A 37 5.68 6.22 46.90
C TYR A 37 6.88 6.21 47.85
N LEU A 38 6.71 5.59 49.02
CA LEU A 38 7.85 5.31 49.91
C LEU A 38 8.79 4.27 49.27
N LEU A 39 8.20 3.29 48.60
CA LEU A 39 8.86 2.31 47.74
C LEU A 39 7.89 1.92 46.61
N GLY A 40 8.34 2.01 45.36
CA GLY A 40 7.65 1.53 44.16
C GLY A 40 8.51 0.50 43.43
N ALA A 41 7.89 -0.60 43.02
CA ALA A 41 8.56 -1.71 42.34
C ALA A 41 7.59 -2.45 41.39
N THR A 42 6.69 -1.69 40.74
CA THR A 42 5.68 -2.27 39.85
C THR A 42 6.29 -2.47 38.48
N THR A 43 6.35 -3.72 38.01
CA THR A 43 7.19 -4.07 36.84
C THR A 43 6.47 -3.95 35.50
N LEU A 44 5.14 -3.99 35.50
CA LEU A 44 4.32 -4.03 34.29
C LEU A 44 3.01 -3.25 34.50
N PRO A 45 2.53 -2.47 33.50
CA PRO A 45 1.29 -1.70 33.61
C PRO A 45 0.02 -2.58 33.71
N GLU A 46 0.06 -3.83 33.26
CA GLU A 46 -1.06 -4.78 33.32
C GLU A 46 -1.33 -5.30 34.74
N GLN A 47 -0.39 -5.09 35.67
CA GLN A 47 -0.56 -5.49 37.07
C GLN A 47 -1.54 -4.57 37.82
N CYS A 48 -1.84 -3.41 37.25
CA CYS A 48 -2.56 -2.34 37.93
C CYS A 48 -3.56 -1.58 37.02
N PRO A 49 -4.41 -2.21 36.18
CA PRO A 49 -5.51 -1.48 35.57
C PRO A 49 -6.52 -1.00 36.63
N PRO A 50 -7.30 0.07 36.39
CA PRO A 50 -8.24 0.64 37.38
C PRO A 50 -9.26 -0.37 37.93
N THR A 51 -9.59 -1.41 37.15
CA THR A 51 -10.49 -2.48 37.58
C THR A 51 -9.89 -3.39 38.66
N THR A 52 -8.57 -3.59 38.66
CA THR A 52 -7.86 -4.45 39.62
C THR A 52 -7.07 -3.64 40.65
N ASP A 53 -6.76 -2.38 40.37
CA ASP A 53 -6.18 -1.41 41.30
C ASP A 53 -7.07 -0.17 41.52
N PRO A 54 -8.34 -0.34 41.98
CA PRO A 54 -9.29 0.77 42.11
C PRO A 54 -8.94 1.78 43.22
N LEU A 55 -7.89 1.50 44.00
CA LEU A 55 -7.42 2.34 45.10
C LEU A 55 -6.05 2.98 44.81
N ASN A 56 -5.53 2.83 43.58
CA ASN A 56 -4.20 3.31 43.17
C ASN A 56 -3.08 2.82 44.11
N ALA A 57 -3.18 1.57 44.58
CA ALA A 57 -2.25 0.99 45.53
C ALA A 57 -0.92 0.57 44.86
N LEU A 58 -0.94 0.22 43.57
CA LEU A 58 0.21 -0.24 42.80
C LEU A 58 0.65 0.79 41.74
N CYS A 59 -0.30 1.42 41.07
CA CYS A 59 -0.08 2.47 40.08
C CYS A 59 -0.93 3.69 40.39
N ASP A 60 -0.58 4.83 39.81
CA ASP A 60 -1.41 6.02 39.91
C ASP A 60 -2.19 6.23 38.61
N HIS A 61 -3.45 6.63 38.74
CA HIS A 61 -4.37 6.82 37.62
C HIS A 61 -4.92 8.24 37.65
N PHE A 62 -4.71 8.96 36.56
CA PHE A 62 -5.31 10.26 36.30
C PHE A 62 -6.17 10.21 35.05
N PHE A 63 -7.44 10.63 35.14
CA PHE A 63 -8.34 10.60 33.99
C PHE A 63 -8.40 11.98 33.31
N LEU A 64 -7.79 12.07 32.13
CA LEU A 64 -7.73 13.28 31.31
C LEU A 64 -8.89 13.31 30.31
N SER A 65 -9.79 14.29 30.44
CA SER A 65 -10.82 14.54 29.43
C SER A 65 -10.30 15.51 28.37
N ILE A 66 -10.21 15.04 27.13
CA ILE A 66 -9.96 15.89 25.96
C ILE A 66 -11.32 16.39 25.48
N SER A 67 -11.61 17.64 25.83
CA SER A 67 -12.92 18.28 25.67
C SER A 67 -12.90 19.29 24.53
N VAL A 68 -12.69 18.78 23.32
CA VAL A 68 -12.84 19.56 22.07
C VAL A 68 -14.07 19.07 21.31
N ALA A 69 -14.59 19.88 20.37
CA ALA A 69 -15.69 19.43 19.51
C ALA A 69 -15.28 18.18 18.69
N PRO A 70 -16.20 17.25 18.35
CA PRO A 70 -15.87 16.07 17.54
C PRO A 70 -15.23 16.39 16.18
N ASP A 71 -15.54 17.57 15.63
CA ASP A 71 -15.02 18.10 14.37
C ASP A 71 -13.87 19.10 14.57
N PHE A 72 -13.37 19.29 15.79
CA PHE A 72 -12.36 20.28 16.11
C PHE A 72 -11.11 20.17 15.23
N TRP A 73 -10.64 18.94 15.00
CA TRP A 73 -9.46 18.66 14.17
C TRP A 73 -9.71 18.77 12.66
N ASN A 74 -10.96 19.02 12.22
CA ASN A 74 -11.24 19.35 10.81
C ASN A 74 -10.82 20.79 10.48
N SER A 75 -10.78 21.68 11.48
CA SER A 75 -10.42 23.09 11.32
C SER A 75 -9.22 23.50 12.17
N HIS A 76 -8.57 22.55 12.84
CA HIS A 76 -7.37 22.76 13.63
C HIS A 76 -6.37 21.63 13.41
N THR A 77 -5.08 21.93 13.44
CA THR A 77 -4.01 20.94 13.58
C THR A 77 -3.42 21.04 14.97
N GLY A 78 -2.94 19.93 15.53
CA GLY A 78 -2.39 19.93 16.87
C GLY A 78 -2.36 18.57 17.55
N GLN A 79 -1.99 18.58 18.83
CA GLN A 79 -1.78 17.39 19.64
C GLN A 79 -2.16 17.66 21.10
N VAL A 80 -2.26 16.59 21.89
CA VAL A 80 -2.24 16.67 23.35
C VAL A 80 -0.96 16.02 23.86
N THR A 81 -0.14 16.78 24.57
CA THR A 81 1.07 16.29 25.23
C THR A 81 0.76 16.03 26.70
N ILE A 82 1.09 14.84 27.18
CA ILE A 82 0.99 14.40 28.57
C ILE A 82 2.41 14.18 29.07
N ARG A 83 2.79 14.86 30.15
CA ARG A 83 4.12 14.83 30.74
C ARG A 83 4.03 14.57 32.23
N ILE A 84 4.95 13.78 32.76
CA ILE A 84 5.19 13.63 34.19
C ILE A 84 6.65 13.93 34.51
N GLU A 85 6.92 14.49 35.68
CA GLU A 85 8.27 14.85 36.12
C GLU A 85 8.48 14.50 37.59
N TRP A 86 9.70 14.13 37.97
CA TRP A 86 10.06 13.82 39.36
C TRP A 86 11.48 14.31 39.73
N PRO A 87 11.82 14.47 41.03
CA PRO A 87 13.00 15.23 41.42
C PRO A 87 14.38 14.57 41.19
N SER A 88 14.45 13.25 40.99
CA SER A 88 15.72 12.50 41.03
C SER A 88 15.76 11.41 39.97
N SER A 89 16.83 11.37 39.18
CA SER A 89 17.09 10.31 38.20
C SER A 89 17.45 8.95 38.81
N GLY A 90 17.50 8.87 40.15
CA GLY A 90 17.56 7.60 40.86
C GLY A 90 16.19 6.93 41.06
N ASN A 91 15.11 7.63 40.71
CA ASN A 91 13.75 7.09 40.65
C ASN A 91 13.32 6.94 39.19
N ASP A 92 12.41 6.01 38.96
CA ASP A 92 11.95 5.61 37.64
C ASP A 92 10.43 5.42 37.65
N PHE A 93 9.73 6.30 36.94
CA PHE A 93 8.29 6.25 36.73
C PHE A 93 8.04 6.08 35.24
N ASP A 94 7.23 5.09 34.88
CA ASP A 94 6.79 4.90 33.50
C ASP A 94 5.41 5.53 33.28
N LEU A 95 5.20 6.12 32.11
CA LEU A 95 3.96 6.75 31.69
C LEU A 95 3.28 5.92 30.61
N TYR A 96 2.02 5.57 30.81
CA TYR A 96 1.16 4.94 29.81
C TYR A 96 -0.16 5.71 29.69
N VAL A 97 -0.60 6.01 28.47
CA VAL A 97 -1.86 6.72 28.24
C VAL A 97 -2.79 5.81 27.45
N TYR A 98 -3.99 5.53 27.96
CA TYR A 98 -5.00 4.70 27.31
C TYR A 98 -6.18 5.54 26.83
N ARG A 99 -6.73 5.18 25.67
CA ARG A 99 -7.89 5.80 25.02
C ARG A 99 -9.21 5.42 25.72
N PRO A 100 -10.33 6.10 25.40
CA PRO A 100 -11.65 5.76 25.94
C PRO A 100 -12.13 4.32 25.64
N ASP A 101 -11.62 3.71 24.57
CA ASP A 101 -11.91 2.33 24.18
C ASP A 101 -11.03 1.28 24.91
N GLY A 102 -10.11 1.74 25.77
CA GLY A 102 -9.19 0.91 26.54
C GLY A 102 -7.88 0.53 25.82
N ALA A 103 -7.69 0.96 24.57
CA ALA A 103 -6.43 0.73 23.85
C ALA A 103 -5.33 1.71 24.31
N LEU A 104 -4.06 1.30 24.23
CA LEU A 104 -2.93 2.19 24.49
C LEU A 104 -2.86 3.28 23.40
N ALA A 105 -2.72 4.54 23.81
CA ALA A 105 -2.56 5.71 22.94
C ALA A 105 -1.09 6.13 22.79
N GLY A 106 -0.24 5.75 23.75
CA GLY A 106 1.19 6.00 23.77
C GLY A 106 1.77 5.75 25.16
N SER A 107 3.08 5.56 25.24
CA SER A 107 3.80 5.34 26.49
C SER A 107 5.24 5.83 26.43
N SER A 108 5.85 6.04 27.58
CA SER A 108 7.27 6.39 27.73
C SER A 108 7.77 5.79 29.07
N ALA A 109 8.90 5.08 29.03
CA ALA A 109 9.40 4.24 30.13
C ALA A 109 10.95 4.26 30.19
N SER A 110 11.53 5.46 30.25
CA SER A 110 12.96 5.71 30.14
C SER A 110 13.63 5.83 31.52
N GLY A 111 14.34 4.77 31.93
CA GLY A 111 15.11 4.79 33.17
C GLY A 111 16.25 5.82 33.20
N GLY A 112 16.57 6.32 34.40
CA GLY A 112 17.66 7.28 34.62
C GLY A 112 17.33 8.72 34.18
N THR A 113 16.06 9.01 33.92
CA THR A 113 15.54 10.34 33.57
C THR A 113 14.84 10.97 34.77
N THR A 114 14.34 12.20 34.61
CA THR A 114 13.48 12.87 35.59
C THR A 114 12.12 13.24 35.02
N LEU A 115 11.77 12.67 33.86
CA LEU A 115 10.53 12.96 33.14
C LEU A 115 10.16 11.83 32.19
N GLU A 116 8.87 11.67 31.96
CA GLU A 116 8.31 10.94 30.81
C GLU A 116 7.31 11.83 30.07
N GLU A 117 7.21 11.66 28.76
CA GLU A 117 6.32 12.47 27.92
C GLU A 117 5.72 11.64 26.77
N VAL A 118 4.41 11.79 26.54
CA VAL A 118 3.66 11.19 25.43
C VAL A 118 2.92 12.31 24.70
N SER A 119 3.02 12.36 23.37
CA SER A 119 2.24 13.28 22.53
C SER A 119 1.29 12.50 21.64
N ILE A 120 0.00 12.81 21.73
CA ILE A 120 -1.06 12.18 20.93
C ILE A 120 -1.50 13.21 19.88
N LEU A 121 -1.30 12.91 18.60
CA LEU A 121 -1.68 13.80 17.49
C LEU A 121 -3.19 13.75 17.24
N ALA A 122 -3.82 14.92 17.10
CA ALA A 122 -5.25 15.10 16.82
C ALA A 122 -6.20 14.12 17.54
N PRO A 123 -6.09 13.95 18.88
CA PRO A 123 -6.81 12.92 19.61
C PRO A 123 -8.33 13.14 19.54
N PRO A 124 -9.15 12.11 19.26
CA PRO A 124 -10.59 12.24 19.35
C PRO A 124 -11.00 12.66 20.78
N PRO A 125 -12.09 13.43 20.93
CA PRO A 125 -12.56 13.84 22.25
C PRO A 125 -12.98 12.62 23.07
N GLY A 126 -12.74 12.69 24.38
CA GLY A 126 -13.04 11.58 25.28
C GLY A 126 -12.16 11.58 26.52
N THR A 127 -12.38 10.61 27.40
CA THR A 127 -11.62 10.44 28.64
C THR A 127 -10.52 9.41 28.44
N TYR A 128 -9.28 9.86 28.58
CA TYR A 128 -8.07 9.06 28.50
C TYR A 128 -7.60 8.72 29.92
N GLU A 129 -7.11 7.51 30.11
CA GLU A 129 -6.48 7.08 31.36
C GLU A 129 -4.97 7.33 31.26
N VAL A 130 -4.45 8.21 32.10
CA VAL A 130 -3.01 8.37 32.31
C VAL A 130 -2.63 7.47 33.48
N ARG A 131 -1.95 6.36 33.18
CA ARG A 131 -1.45 5.38 34.14
C ARG A 131 0.05 5.59 34.35
N VAL A 132 0.42 5.90 35.58
CA VAL A 132 1.81 6.07 35.98
C VAL A 132 2.24 4.89 36.83
N VAL A 133 3.24 4.16 36.33
CA VAL A 133 3.77 2.95 36.97
C VAL A 133 5.05 3.32 37.71
N PRO A 134 5.11 3.13 39.05
CA PRO A 134 6.34 3.37 39.80
C PRO A 134 7.29 2.16 39.63
N PHE A 135 8.01 2.12 38.52
CA PHE A 135 8.87 0.99 38.13
C PHE A 135 9.97 0.73 39.16
N LEU A 136 10.68 1.79 39.56
CA LEU A 136 11.67 1.74 40.63
C LEU A 136 11.74 3.09 41.34
N VAL A 137 11.02 3.23 42.45
CA VAL A 137 10.87 4.51 43.15
C VAL A 137 11.20 4.37 44.64
N PHE A 138 11.98 5.29 45.18
CA PHE A 138 12.29 5.43 46.60
C PHE A 138 11.93 6.83 47.09
N ASP A 139 11.01 6.90 48.05
CA ASP A 139 10.55 8.13 48.73
C ASP A 139 10.33 9.32 47.78
N SER A 140 9.51 9.11 46.75
CA SER A 140 9.31 10.11 45.70
C SER A 140 7.92 10.04 45.11
N GLY A 141 7.45 11.18 44.60
CA GLY A 141 6.26 11.29 43.76
C GLY A 141 6.63 12.02 42.47
N TYR A 142 5.62 12.25 41.64
CA TYR A 142 5.76 12.97 40.39
C TYR A 142 4.73 14.10 40.31
N ASP A 143 4.99 15.10 39.48
CA ASP A 143 4.02 16.10 39.07
C ASP A 143 3.67 15.88 37.60
N GLY A 144 2.40 16.04 37.24
CA GLY A 144 1.89 15.78 35.90
C GLY A 144 1.27 17.00 35.24
N GLN A 145 1.41 17.08 33.93
CA GLN A 145 0.83 18.12 33.08
C GLN A 145 0.27 17.52 31.79
N ALA A 146 -0.87 18.04 31.35
CA ALA A 146 -1.39 17.83 30.01
C ALA A 146 -1.58 19.18 29.30
N SER A 147 -1.19 19.25 28.03
CA SER A 147 -1.27 20.46 27.22
C SER A 147 -1.85 20.15 25.84
N LEU A 148 -2.99 20.75 25.51
CA LEU A 148 -3.55 20.82 24.17
C LEU A 148 -2.86 21.94 23.39
N LEU A 149 -2.10 21.55 22.38
CA LEU A 149 -1.43 22.46 21.45
C LEU A 149 -2.17 22.41 20.13
N PHE A 150 -2.67 23.54 19.63
CA PHE A 150 -3.41 23.59 18.37
C PHE A 150 -3.25 24.92 17.65
N SER A 151 -3.43 24.89 16.32
CA SER A 151 -3.46 26.08 15.46
C SER A 151 -4.75 26.11 14.62
N PRO A 152 -5.47 27.25 14.55
CA PRO A 152 -6.57 27.44 13.60
C PRO A 152 -6.08 27.35 12.15
N GLY A 153 -6.89 26.75 11.29
CA GLY A 153 -6.53 26.50 9.88
C GLY A 153 -6.23 25.04 9.61
N GLY A 154 -7.12 24.16 10.08
CA GLY A 154 -7.10 22.74 9.78
C GLY A 154 -7.24 22.50 8.28
N PRO A 155 -6.80 21.32 7.83
CA PRO A 155 -6.77 20.96 6.41
C PRO A 155 -8.18 21.06 5.82
N THR A 156 -8.32 21.84 4.75
CA THR A 156 -9.57 21.93 4.00
C THR A 156 -10.02 20.51 3.64
N PRO A 157 -11.25 20.09 3.98
CA PRO A 157 -11.70 18.74 3.64
C PRO A 157 -11.57 18.50 2.14
N ASN A 158 -10.85 17.42 1.78
CA ASN A 158 -10.67 17.07 0.38
C ASN A 158 -12.02 16.74 -0.26
N PRO A 159 -12.25 17.12 -1.53
CA PRO A 159 -13.52 16.87 -2.20
C PRO A 159 -13.81 15.37 -2.29
N ILE A 160 -15.08 14.99 -2.41
CA ILE A 160 -15.43 13.62 -2.82
C ILE A 160 -15.45 13.59 -4.34
N LEU A 161 -14.65 12.70 -4.93
CA LEU A 161 -14.53 12.58 -6.37
C LEU A 161 -15.32 11.37 -6.90
N PRO A 162 -15.94 11.47 -8.08
CA PRO A 162 -16.59 10.32 -8.71
C PRO A 162 -15.54 9.29 -9.15
N THR A 163 -15.95 8.02 -9.25
CA THR A 163 -15.04 6.94 -9.70
C THR A 163 -14.94 6.82 -11.22
N GLY A 164 -15.86 7.44 -11.97
CA GLY A 164 -15.94 7.30 -13.43
C GLY A 164 -16.24 5.88 -13.92
N GLY A 165 -16.59 4.95 -13.02
CA GLY A 165 -16.69 3.52 -13.33
C GLY A 165 -15.34 2.81 -13.48
N ILE A 166 -14.23 3.45 -13.07
CA ILE A 166 -12.90 2.83 -13.04
C ILE A 166 -12.92 1.67 -12.04
N ALA A 167 -12.33 0.55 -12.43
CA ALA A 167 -12.11 -0.61 -11.56
C ALA A 167 -10.79 -1.28 -11.91
N PHE A 168 -10.15 -1.86 -10.91
CA PHE A 168 -8.94 -2.65 -11.02
C PHE A 168 -9.25 -4.13 -10.78
N ALA A 169 -8.50 -5.01 -11.44
CA ALA A 169 -8.51 -6.44 -11.15
C ALA A 169 -7.86 -6.73 -9.79
N PRO A 170 -8.07 -7.93 -9.21
CA PRO A 170 -7.26 -8.41 -8.12
C PRO A 170 -5.77 -8.32 -8.43
N SER A 171 -4.99 -7.97 -7.41
CA SER A 171 -3.57 -7.67 -7.53
C SER A 171 -2.81 -8.94 -7.89
N VAL A 172 -1.97 -8.88 -8.92
CA VAL A 172 -1.11 -9.98 -9.33
C VAL A 172 0.22 -9.88 -8.57
N VAL A 173 0.68 -11.01 -8.02
CA VAL A 173 1.96 -11.07 -7.32
C VAL A 173 3.08 -11.16 -8.32
N VAL A 174 4.01 -10.21 -8.25
CA VAL A 174 5.16 -10.14 -9.17
C VAL A 174 6.19 -11.20 -8.80
N ASP A 175 6.57 -11.27 -7.53
CA ASP A 175 7.41 -12.34 -6.98
C ASP A 175 6.82 -12.84 -5.65
N ALA A 176 6.64 -14.15 -5.53
CA ALA A 176 6.04 -14.76 -4.35
C ALA A 176 7.02 -14.93 -3.17
N GLN A 177 8.32 -14.75 -3.38
CA GLN A 177 9.34 -14.92 -2.35
C GLN A 177 10.17 -13.66 -2.14
N ARG A 178 10.61 -13.00 -3.19
CA ARG A 178 11.48 -11.83 -3.10
C ARG A 178 10.66 -10.61 -2.75
N THR A 179 11.19 -9.82 -1.82
CA THR A 179 10.69 -8.48 -1.51
C THR A 179 11.64 -7.46 -2.10
N GLU A 180 11.12 -6.33 -2.53
CA GLU A 180 11.89 -5.18 -3.03
C GLU A 180 11.09 -3.91 -2.74
N GLY A 181 11.79 -2.80 -2.55
CA GLY A 181 11.16 -1.49 -2.44
C GLY A 181 11.22 -0.75 -3.76
N GLU A 182 10.62 0.43 -3.86
CA GLU A 182 10.76 1.32 -5.04
C GLU A 182 10.50 0.63 -6.40
N PRO A 183 9.39 -0.11 -6.57
CA PRO A 183 9.16 -0.82 -7.81
C PRO A 183 8.84 0.16 -8.94
N ILE A 184 9.38 -0.13 -10.12
CA ILE A 184 9.10 0.58 -11.37
C ILE A 184 8.44 -0.35 -12.38
N VAL A 185 7.60 0.21 -13.24
CA VAL A 185 6.92 -0.54 -14.30
C VAL A 185 7.09 0.13 -15.66
N HIS A 186 7.39 -0.66 -16.68
CA HIS A 186 7.50 -0.23 -18.07
C HIS A 186 6.76 -1.19 -19.00
N VAL A 187 5.90 -0.66 -19.88
CA VAL A 187 5.22 -1.47 -20.90
C VAL A 187 5.90 -1.24 -22.25
N ASP A 188 6.43 -2.32 -22.84
CA ASP A 188 7.08 -2.23 -24.14
C ASP A 188 6.08 -2.19 -25.31
N ARG A 189 6.59 -1.94 -26.52
CA ARG A 189 5.75 -1.82 -27.72
C ARG A 189 5.03 -3.13 -28.08
N ALA A 190 5.56 -4.29 -27.66
CA ALA A 190 4.92 -5.58 -27.88
C ALA A 190 3.84 -5.88 -26.83
N GLY A 191 3.74 -5.06 -25.78
CA GLY A 191 2.82 -5.24 -24.66
C GLY A 191 3.38 -6.11 -23.54
N ASN A 192 4.68 -6.43 -23.55
CA ASN A 192 5.30 -7.06 -22.38
C ASN A 192 5.44 -6.01 -21.28
N ILE A 193 5.26 -6.44 -20.04
CA ILE A 193 5.38 -5.59 -18.86
C ILE A 193 6.67 -5.95 -18.16
N TRP A 194 7.53 -4.95 -17.97
CA TRP A 194 8.79 -5.06 -17.25
C TRP A 194 8.60 -4.41 -15.89
N GLU A 195 9.08 -5.08 -14.86
CA GLU A 195 9.08 -4.61 -13.48
C GLU A 195 10.51 -4.73 -12.94
N SER A 196 10.90 -3.79 -12.06
CA SER A 196 12.20 -3.81 -11.41
C SER A 196 12.15 -3.03 -10.10
N GLY A 197 12.80 -3.56 -9.06
CA GLY A 197 13.03 -2.85 -7.81
C GLY A 197 14.34 -3.27 -7.12
N PRO A 198 14.86 -2.43 -6.21
CA PRO A 198 15.96 -2.80 -5.34
C PRO A 198 15.58 -3.77 -4.21
N TRP A 199 16.38 -4.83 -4.06
CA TRP A 199 16.31 -5.67 -2.87
C TRP A 199 16.94 -4.98 -1.65
N GLY A 200 17.81 -4.01 -1.91
CA GLY A 200 18.42 -3.10 -0.93
C GLY A 200 19.94 -3.18 -0.93
N THR A 201 20.59 -2.05 -0.63
CA THR A 201 22.06 -1.91 -0.66
C THR A 201 22.79 -2.87 0.27
N THR A 202 22.14 -3.37 1.31
CA THR A 202 22.68 -4.41 2.22
C THR A 202 22.78 -5.79 1.56
N THR A 203 21.95 -6.05 0.55
CA THR A 203 21.96 -7.29 -0.24
C THR A 203 22.83 -7.16 -1.50
N VAL A 204 23.21 -5.93 -1.83
CA VAL A 204 23.95 -5.54 -3.03
C VAL A 204 23.32 -5.97 -4.36
N GLN A 205 21.99 -6.21 -4.37
CA GLN A 205 21.24 -6.80 -5.48
C GLN A 205 19.88 -6.12 -5.70
N SER A 206 19.35 -6.29 -6.91
CA SER A 206 18.01 -5.88 -7.35
C SER A 206 17.38 -6.98 -8.20
N PHE A 207 16.16 -6.80 -8.67
CA PHE A 207 15.49 -7.77 -9.54
C PHE A 207 14.96 -7.13 -10.83
N ILE A 208 14.69 -7.99 -11.82
CA ILE A 208 13.95 -7.61 -13.03
C ILE A 208 12.96 -8.73 -13.28
N HIS A 209 11.69 -8.39 -13.31
CA HIS A 209 10.61 -9.30 -13.67
C HIS A 209 9.99 -8.90 -15.00
N LYS A 210 9.42 -9.87 -15.70
CA LYS A 210 8.70 -9.62 -16.95
C LYS A 210 7.47 -10.49 -17.05
N SER A 211 6.38 -9.86 -17.47
CA SER A 211 5.17 -10.52 -17.95
C SER A 211 5.14 -10.49 -19.48
N VAL A 212 4.80 -11.64 -20.09
CA VAL A 212 4.57 -11.79 -21.53
C VAL A 212 3.12 -12.18 -21.87
N ASP A 213 2.25 -12.20 -20.85
CA ASP A 213 0.86 -12.65 -20.91
C ASP A 213 -0.14 -11.54 -20.55
N GLY A 214 0.30 -10.28 -20.58
CA GLY A 214 -0.55 -9.12 -20.32
C GLY A 214 -0.72 -8.76 -18.85
N GLY A 215 0.20 -9.23 -17.99
CA GLY A 215 0.23 -8.98 -16.55
C GLY A 215 -0.48 -10.06 -15.73
N ASP A 216 -0.78 -11.22 -16.32
CA ASP A 216 -1.44 -12.32 -15.61
C ASP A 216 -0.43 -13.09 -14.73
N SER A 217 0.84 -13.17 -15.16
CA SER A 217 1.97 -13.68 -14.37
C SER A 217 3.27 -12.91 -14.66
N PHE A 218 4.25 -13.01 -13.75
CA PHE A 218 5.57 -12.39 -13.87
C PHE A 218 6.67 -13.41 -13.55
N HIS A 219 7.78 -13.32 -14.28
CA HIS A 219 8.93 -14.20 -14.11
C HIS A 219 10.25 -13.44 -14.10
N ILE A 220 11.23 -13.94 -13.36
CA ILE A 220 12.53 -13.29 -13.21
C ILE A 220 13.38 -13.41 -14.48
N VAL A 221 13.91 -12.29 -14.96
CA VAL A 221 14.53 -12.17 -16.30
C VAL A 221 16.05 -12.36 -16.29
N SER A 222 16.58 -12.96 -15.23
CA SER A 222 18.02 -13.13 -15.06
C SER A 222 18.40 -14.58 -14.87
N ALA A 223 19.44 -14.98 -15.60
CA ALA A 223 20.04 -16.31 -15.54
C ALA A 223 20.47 -16.74 -14.13
N THR A 224 20.76 -15.78 -13.26
CA THR A 224 21.19 -16.02 -11.87
C THR A 224 20.07 -15.84 -10.86
N GLY A 225 18.84 -15.53 -11.30
CA GLY A 225 17.68 -15.29 -10.43
C GLY A 225 17.82 -14.06 -9.53
N LEU A 226 18.58 -13.06 -9.98
CA LEU A 226 18.86 -11.77 -9.32
C LEU A 226 18.97 -10.68 -10.41
N ARG A 227 19.58 -9.50 -10.17
CA ARG A 227 19.93 -8.56 -11.25
C ARG A 227 20.86 -9.19 -12.30
N PRO A 228 20.88 -8.67 -13.54
CA PRO A 228 21.74 -9.23 -14.58
C PRO A 228 23.24 -9.15 -14.26
N ASP A 229 23.73 -8.15 -13.55
CA ASP A 229 25.15 -7.90 -13.28
C ASP A 229 25.65 -8.33 -11.90
N THR A 230 26.98 -8.40 -11.77
CA THR A 230 27.61 -8.80 -10.49
C THR A 230 27.49 -7.65 -9.49
N PRO A 231 27.35 -7.93 -8.19
CA PRO A 231 27.45 -6.92 -7.15
C PRO A 231 28.67 -6.00 -7.33
N PRO A 232 28.59 -4.72 -6.91
CA PRO A 232 27.58 -4.18 -6.00
C PRO A 232 26.33 -3.54 -6.65
N GLY A 233 25.28 -3.34 -5.85
CA GLY A 233 24.22 -2.33 -6.03
C GLY A 233 23.00 -2.56 -5.15
N GLY A 234 21.80 -2.73 -5.69
CA GLY A 234 20.60 -2.81 -4.85
C GLY A 234 20.15 -1.46 -4.28
N GLY A 235 20.55 -0.35 -4.91
CA GLY A 235 20.14 1.00 -4.51
C GLY A 235 18.77 1.34 -5.08
N ASP A 236 18.75 1.92 -6.27
CA ASP A 236 17.56 2.28 -7.05
C ASP A 236 17.68 1.55 -8.40
N THR A 237 16.58 1.31 -9.10
CA THR A 237 16.62 0.72 -10.46
C THR A 237 15.76 1.47 -11.47
N ASP A 238 16.09 1.34 -12.75
CA ASP A 238 15.22 1.74 -13.85
C ASP A 238 15.34 0.74 -15.02
N VAL A 239 14.24 0.51 -15.72
CA VAL A 239 14.15 -0.37 -16.88
C VAL A 239 13.33 0.28 -17.98
N THR A 240 13.83 0.24 -19.21
CA THR A 240 13.11 0.76 -20.38
C THR A 240 13.44 -0.05 -21.63
N THR A 241 12.69 0.18 -22.72
CA THR A 241 12.95 -0.44 -24.02
C THR A 241 12.96 0.60 -25.14
N ASP A 242 13.76 0.34 -26.16
CA ASP A 242 13.67 1.10 -27.41
C ASP A 242 12.65 0.51 -28.40
N ASP A 243 12.49 1.15 -29.55
CA ASP A 243 11.57 0.73 -30.60
C ASP A 243 11.98 -0.56 -31.35
N GLN A 244 13.17 -1.10 -31.07
CA GLN A 244 13.62 -2.42 -31.53
C GLN A 244 13.20 -3.53 -30.56
N GLY A 245 12.70 -3.16 -29.37
CA GLY A 245 12.42 -4.09 -28.27
C GLY A 245 13.67 -4.50 -27.50
N PHE A 246 14.77 -3.75 -27.62
CA PHE A 246 15.94 -3.96 -26.76
C PHE A 246 15.70 -3.33 -25.40
N ALA A 247 16.00 -4.08 -24.34
CA ALA A 247 15.78 -3.66 -22.96
C ALA A 247 17.07 -3.09 -22.36
N TYR A 248 16.95 -1.98 -21.63
CA TYR A 248 18.04 -1.31 -20.92
C TYR A 248 17.69 -1.29 -19.44
N PHE A 249 18.66 -1.66 -18.61
CA PHE A 249 18.54 -1.74 -17.16
C PHE A 249 19.68 -0.95 -16.50
N VAL A 250 19.39 -0.34 -15.36
CA VAL A 250 20.39 0.32 -14.52
C VAL A 250 20.12 0.05 -13.05
N ASP A 251 21.19 -0.13 -12.28
CA ASP A 251 21.17 -0.30 -10.83
C ASP A 251 22.21 0.63 -10.18
N LEU A 252 21.82 1.25 -9.06
CA LEU A 252 22.69 2.09 -8.25
C LEU A 252 23.65 1.27 -7.38
N GLU A 253 24.96 1.43 -7.63
CA GLU A 253 26.03 0.73 -6.93
C GLU A 253 26.43 1.37 -5.59
N ALA A 254 25.46 1.57 -4.68
CA ALA A 254 25.66 2.14 -3.35
C ALA A 254 26.44 3.49 -3.35
N LEU A 255 25.98 4.42 -4.21
CA LEU A 255 26.58 5.73 -4.48
C LEU A 255 27.96 5.70 -5.19
N ALA A 256 28.57 4.54 -5.41
CA ALA A 256 29.90 4.44 -6.02
C ALA A 256 29.86 4.69 -7.53
N ASN A 257 28.97 4.00 -8.25
CA ASN A 257 28.70 4.16 -9.68
C ASN A 257 27.30 3.65 -10.03
N LEU A 258 27.01 3.50 -11.32
CA LEU A 258 25.82 2.85 -11.87
C LEU A 258 26.25 1.65 -12.72
N GLY A 259 25.67 0.49 -12.41
CA GLY A 259 25.76 -0.70 -13.25
C GLY A 259 24.67 -0.62 -14.31
N VAL A 260 25.03 -0.73 -15.59
CA VAL A 260 24.08 -0.77 -16.71
C VAL A 260 24.14 -2.09 -17.44
N ALA A 261 23.00 -2.53 -17.92
CA ALA A 261 22.88 -3.72 -18.75
C ALA A 261 21.92 -3.51 -19.92
N VAL A 262 22.15 -4.24 -21.00
CA VAL A 262 21.28 -4.24 -22.19
C VAL A 262 21.03 -5.65 -22.70
N SER A 263 19.77 -5.95 -23.00
CA SER A 263 19.33 -7.20 -23.61
C SER A 263 18.83 -6.97 -25.02
N ASN A 264 19.25 -7.84 -25.93
CA ASN A 264 18.87 -7.80 -27.35
C ASN A 264 17.97 -8.98 -27.76
N ASP A 265 17.54 -9.79 -26.80
CA ASP A 265 16.81 -11.04 -27.03
C ASP A 265 15.65 -11.22 -26.05
N GLY A 266 15.03 -10.10 -25.66
CA GLY A 266 13.83 -10.10 -24.81
C GLY A 266 14.09 -10.44 -23.34
N GLY A 267 15.33 -10.31 -22.87
CA GLY A 267 15.73 -10.52 -21.48
C GLY A 267 16.53 -11.81 -21.23
N ASN A 268 16.78 -12.64 -22.24
CA ASN A 268 17.46 -13.93 -22.06
C ASN A 268 18.96 -13.76 -21.79
N THR A 269 19.61 -12.82 -22.47
CA THR A 269 21.02 -12.48 -22.29
C THR A 269 21.19 -10.98 -22.10
N TRP A 270 22.25 -10.61 -21.37
CA TRP A 270 22.55 -9.22 -21.02
C TRP A 270 24.03 -8.91 -21.23
N ARG A 271 24.33 -7.86 -22.00
CA ARG A 271 25.64 -7.18 -22.03
C ARG A 271 25.68 -6.14 -20.92
N LYS A 272 26.82 -5.93 -20.27
CA LYS A 272 26.89 -5.24 -18.98
C LYS A 272 28.10 -4.32 -18.87
N ASN A 273 27.96 -3.26 -18.09
CA ASN A 273 29.05 -2.41 -17.63
C ASN A 273 28.75 -1.92 -16.20
N ALA A 274 29.57 -2.31 -15.22
CA ALA A 274 29.43 -1.94 -13.81
C ALA A 274 29.81 -0.47 -13.51
N ALA A 275 30.40 0.23 -14.47
CA ALA A 275 30.77 1.64 -14.33
C ALA A 275 30.33 2.41 -15.57
N ALA A 276 29.01 2.66 -15.65
CA ALA A 276 28.39 3.29 -16.81
C ALA A 276 28.89 4.72 -17.04
N VAL A 277 29.13 5.47 -15.96
CA VAL A 277 29.41 6.90 -15.99
C VAL A 277 30.76 7.25 -15.36
N ALA A 278 31.39 8.31 -15.88
CA ALA A 278 32.72 8.77 -15.44
C ALA A 278 32.70 9.63 -14.16
N VAL A 279 31.67 9.49 -13.33
CA VAL A 279 31.50 10.23 -12.07
C VAL A 279 31.07 9.28 -10.95
N ALA A 280 31.44 9.61 -9.71
CA ALA A 280 31.04 8.90 -8.50
C ALA A 280 30.13 9.79 -7.64
N GLY A 281 29.58 9.21 -6.57
CA GLY A 281 28.58 9.89 -5.73
C GLY A 281 27.29 10.09 -6.49
N VAL A 282 26.90 9.09 -7.29
CA VAL A 282 25.69 9.10 -8.12
C VAL A 282 24.52 8.54 -7.32
N ASP A 283 23.32 9.00 -7.62
CA ASP A 283 22.07 8.70 -6.92
C ASP A 283 20.90 8.95 -7.88
N ARG A 284 19.74 8.34 -7.67
CA ARG A 284 18.49 8.64 -8.40
C ARG A 284 18.65 8.69 -9.93
N GLN A 285 18.95 7.54 -10.52
CA GLN A 285 19.19 7.42 -11.95
C GLN A 285 17.92 7.10 -12.75
N TRP A 286 17.79 7.72 -13.92
CA TRP A 286 16.60 7.59 -14.75
C TRP A 286 16.95 7.49 -16.22
N PHE A 287 16.33 6.53 -16.91
CA PHE A 287 16.39 6.42 -18.35
C PHE A 287 15.35 7.29 -19.06
N ALA A 288 15.71 7.73 -20.26
CA ALA A 288 14.78 8.18 -21.28
C ALA A 288 15.29 7.78 -22.67
N VAL A 289 14.40 7.36 -23.56
CA VAL A 289 14.78 6.89 -24.90
C VAL A 289 14.23 7.82 -25.97
N ASP A 290 15.12 8.29 -26.84
CA ASP A 290 14.77 8.90 -28.13
C ASP A 290 14.95 7.85 -29.23
N ASN A 291 13.85 7.35 -29.78
CA ASN A 291 13.86 6.34 -30.85
C ASN A 291 14.19 6.93 -32.24
N GLY A 292 14.70 8.16 -32.30
CA GLY A 292 15.03 8.82 -33.55
C GLY A 292 13.83 9.04 -34.48
N PRO A 293 14.08 9.51 -35.71
CA PRO A 293 13.05 9.74 -36.71
C PRO A 293 12.70 8.51 -37.58
N THR A 294 13.49 7.42 -37.50
CA THR A 294 13.26 6.19 -38.28
C THR A 294 13.01 5.00 -37.35
N SER A 295 12.93 3.79 -37.90
CA SER A 295 12.81 2.56 -37.10
C SER A 295 14.15 1.82 -36.98
N SER A 296 15.27 2.55 -37.05
CA SER A 296 16.61 1.98 -37.13
C SER A 296 17.30 2.06 -35.78
N ALA A 297 17.75 0.94 -35.23
CA ALA A 297 18.51 0.91 -33.97
C ALA A 297 19.66 1.95 -33.87
N THR A 298 20.23 2.35 -35.01
CA THR A 298 21.35 3.31 -35.08
C THR A 298 20.99 4.76 -34.74
N ASP A 299 19.72 5.17 -34.93
CA ASP A 299 19.28 6.53 -34.60
C ASP A 299 18.71 6.66 -33.19
N ASN A 300 18.46 5.53 -32.52
CA ASN A 300 18.12 5.49 -31.11
C ASN A 300 19.20 6.13 -30.23
N THR A 301 18.79 6.86 -29.22
CA THR A 301 19.66 7.40 -28.17
C THR A 301 19.05 7.09 -26.82
N VAL A 302 19.84 6.50 -25.93
CA VAL A 302 19.43 6.24 -24.55
C VAL A 302 20.10 7.27 -23.66
N PHE A 303 19.30 8.04 -22.95
CA PHE A 303 19.74 9.03 -21.97
C PHE A 303 19.70 8.43 -20.58
N LEU A 304 20.70 8.77 -19.76
CA LEU A 304 20.78 8.41 -18.37
C LEU A 304 20.98 9.69 -17.55
N THR A 305 19.93 10.12 -16.87
CA THR A 305 19.97 11.25 -15.93
C THR A 305 20.34 10.74 -14.56
N VAL A 306 21.21 11.44 -13.84
CA VAL A 306 21.66 11.06 -12.50
C VAL A 306 21.78 12.28 -11.61
N ARG A 307 21.50 12.12 -10.33
CA ARG A 307 21.88 13.08 -9.29
C ARG A 307 23.32 12.79 -8.87
N GLN A 308 24.23 13.75 -9.03
CA GLN A 308 25.58 13.68 -8.47
C GLN A 308 25.60 14.44 -7.15
N VAL A 309 25.63 13.70 -6.04
CA VAL A 309 25.54 14.22 -4.66
C VAL A 309 26.54 15.36 -4.43
N GLY A 310 26.02 16.50 -3.96
CA GLY A 310 26.81 17.71 -3.68
C GLY A 310 27.26 18.50 -4.91
N THR A 311 27.02 18.01 -6.13
CA THR A 311 27.40 18.69 -7.38
C THR A 311 26.19 19.15 -8.18
N GLY A 312 25.17 18.30 -8.33
CA GLY A 312 23.96 18.60 -9.09
C GLY A 312 23.55 17.49 -10.04
N ILE A 313 22.60 17.79 -10.92
CA ILE A 313 22.04 16.84 -11.87
C ILE A 313 22.93 16.75 -13.12
N ARG A 314 23.20 15.53 -13.58
CA ARG A 314 23.97 15.23 -14.79
C ARG A 314 23.11 14.42 -15.76
N VAL A 315 23.30 14.64 -17.06
CA VAL A 315 22.68 13.83 -18.11
C VAL A 315 23.78 13.26 -18.97
N PHE A 316 23.74 11.95 -19.12
CA PHE A 316 24.59 11.20 -20.02
C PHE A 316 23.78 10.60 -21.15
N SER A 317 24.45 10.21 -22.23
CA SER A 317 23.82 9.55 -23.37
C SER A 317 24.72 8.47 -23.95
N THR A 318 24.08 7.52 -24.63
CA THR A 318 24.73 6.45 -25.39
C THR A 318 23.94 6.21 -26.69
N PRO A 319 24.57 5.73 -27.77
CA PRO A 319 23.84 5.08 -28.85
C PRO A 319 22.87 4.03 -28.33
N GLY A 320 21.70 3.88 -28.96
CA GLY A 320 20.93 2.65 -28.84
C GLY A 320 21.76 1.46 -29.30
N SER A 321 21.51 0.30 -28.70
CA SER A 321 22.18 -0.94 -29.07
C SER A 321 21.79 -1.36 -30.49
N THR A 322 22.77 -1.77 -31.30
CA THR A 322 22.55 -2.32 -32.64
C THR A 322 22.48 -3.86 -32.67
N GLY A 323 22.71 -4.51 -31.53
CA GLY A 323 22.55 -5.96 -31.37
C GLY A 323 23.46 -6.57 -30.31
N PRO A 324 23.48 -7.90 -30.18
CA PRO A 324 24.20 -8.62 -29.10
C PRO A 324 25.74 -8.56 -29.22
N THR A 325 26.29 -8.03 -30.32
CA THR A 325 27.73 -7.83 -30.50
C THR A 325 28.13 -6.35 -30.50
N ASP A 326 27.19 -5.45 -30.22
CA ASP A 326 27.48 -4.02 -30.11
C ASP A 326 28.40 -3.77 -28.91
N PRO A 327 29.60 -3.18 -29.10
CA PRO A 327 30.53 -2.96 -28.00
C PRO A 327 30.13 -1.79 -27.09
N ASP A 328 29.30 -0.86 -27.57
CA ASP A 328 29.10 0.44 -26.90
C ASP A 328 27.63 0.72 -26.58
N GLY A 329 26.73 0.43 -27.52
CA GLY A 329 25.32 0.83 -27.43
C GLY A 329 24.63 0.28 -26.19
N GLY A 330 24.06 1.18 -25.40
CA GLY A 330 23.37 0.88 -24.14
C GLY A 330 24.27 0.70 -22.91
N ILE A 331 25.60 0.64 -23.05
CA ILE A 331 26.51 0.31 -21.93
C ILE A 331 27.67 1.30 -21.73
N VAL A 332 27.98 2.16 -22.71
CA VAL A 332 29.00 3.21 -22.57
C VAL A 332 28.34 4.58 -22.66
N TYR A 333 28.35 5.33 -21.56
CA TYR A 333 27.68 6.63 -21.47
C TYR A 333 28.68 7.80 -21.44
N VAL A 334 28.36 8.86 -22.19
CA VAL A 334 29.15 10.11 -22.25
C VAL A 334 28.30 11.31 -21.86
N ASN A 335 28.93 12.40 -21.44
CA ASN A 335 28.22 13.62 -21.04
C ASN A 335 27.35 14.16 -22.19
N ALA A 336 26.04 14.21 -21.99
CA ALA A 336 25.10 14.65 -23.01
C ALA A 336 24.96 16.18 -23.07
N ALA A 337 25.16 16.84 -21.93
CA ALA A 337 25.01 18.29 -21.80
C ALA A 337 26.15 19.06 -22.50
N ASP A 338 25.89 20.33 -22.84
CA ASP A 338 26.87 21.32 -23.28
C ASP A 338 27.78 21.86 -22.16
N THR A 339 27.57 21.38 -20.93
CA THR A 339 28.28 21.77 -19.72
C THR A 339 28.80 20.55 -18.94
N LEU A 340 29.86 20.76 -18.15
CA LEU A 340 30.39 19.79 -17.20
C LEU A 340 29.96 20.06 -15.74
N LEU A 341 29.35 21.22 -15.47
CA LEU A 341 29.02 21.69 -14.11
C LEU A 341 27.66 21.20 -13.58
N GLY A 342 26.93 20.38 -14.36
CA GLY A 342 25.57 19.96 -14.08
C GLY A 342 24.50 20.81 -14.77
N ILE A 343 23.35 20.21 -15.06
CA ILE A 343 22.20 20.86 -15.73
C ILE A 343 21.26 21.55 -14.74
N ALA A 344 21.31 21.13 -13.47
CA ALA A 344 20.58 21.72 -12.37
C ALA A 344 21.33 21.51 -11.04
N PRO A 345 21.07 22.33 -10.01
CA PRO A 345 21.61 22.12 -8.67
C PRO A 345 21.19 20.78 -8.09
N ASP A 346 21.89 20.37 -7.04
CA ASP A 346 21.56 19.17 -6.29
C ASP A 346 20.16 19.26 -5.69
N GLY A 347 19.39 18.17 -5.76
CA GLY A 347 18.06 18.06 -5.17
C GLY A 347 17.33 16.80 -5.61
N THR A 348 16.19 16.55 -4.99
CA THR A 348 15.32 15.42 -5.30
C THR A 348 14.56 15.69 -6.60
N CYS A 349 14.72 14.79 -7.58
CA CYS A 349 14.11 14.89 -8.89
C CYS A 349 13.43 13.58 -9.28
N GLY A 350 12.29 13.68 -9.97
CA GLY A 350 11.54 12.54 -10.51
C GLY A 350 12.16 11.94 -11.75
N GLN A 351 11.46 11.00 -12.38
CA GLN A 351 11.97 10.31 -13.56
C GLN A 351 12.08 11.25 -14.77
N THR A 352 13.10 11.05 -15.61
CA THR A 352 13.24 11.80 -16.86
C THR A 352 12.26 11.28 -17.91
N ARG A 353 11.68 12.18 -18.71
CA ARG A 353 10.83 11.84 -19.86
C ARG A 353 11.37 12.44 -21.14
N PHE A 354 11.24 11.69 -22.24
CA PHE A 354 11.45 12.22 -23.57
C PHE A 354 10.10 12.49 -24.25
N ASP A 355 9.91 13.72 -24.72
CA ASP A 355 8.80 14.10 -25.58
C ASP A 355 9.19 13.87 -27.06
N PRO A 356 8.63 12.88 -27.75
CA PRO A 356 8.96 12.64 -29.16
C PRO A 356 8.36 13.69 -30.11
N VAL A 357 7.35 14.46 -29.68
CA VAL A 357 6.65 15.44 -30.53
C VAL A 357 7.51 16.69 -30.73
N PHE A 358 7.96 17.31 -29.64
CA PHE A 358 8.83 18.49 -29.69
C PHE A 358 10.30 18.18 -29.43
N ARG A 359 10.63 16.90 -29.20
CA ARG A 359 11.99 16.38 -28.99
C ARG A 359 12.69 17.04 -27.83
N ASN A 360 12.02 17.08 -26.69
CA ASN A 360 12.54 17.64 -25.45
C ASN A 360 12.71 16.55 -24.39
N LEU A 361 13.84 16.56 -23.70
CA LEU A 361 14.00 15.87 -22.42
C LEU A 361 13.45 16.76 -21.31
N TYR A 362 12.64 16.18 -20.43
CA TYR A 362 12.08 16.81 -19.26
C TYR A 362 12.48 16.05 -17.99
N LEU A 363 12.88 16.80 -16.97
CA LEU A 363 13.09 16.33 -15.61
C LEU A 363 12.41 17.34 -14.67
N VAL A 364 11.81 16.88 -13.58
CA VAL A 364 11.28 17.77 -12.55
C VAL A 364 11.98 17.56 -11.21
N CYS A 365 12.18 18.64 -10.47
CA CYS A 365 12.87 18.64 -9.18
C CYS A 365 12.15 19.51 -8.15
N LEU A 366 12.17 19.09 -6.88
CA LEU A 366 11.62 19.88 -5.77
C LEU A 366 12.49 21.12 -5.51
N ARG A 367 11.86 22.29 -5.35
CA ARG A 367 12.52 23.58 -5.10
C ARG A 367 11.74 24.45 -4.13
N GLY A 368 11.83 24.14 -2.83
CA GLY A 368 11.18 24.93 -1.80
C GLY A 368 9.69 25.01 -2.08
N THR A 369 9.18 26.17 -2.51
CA THR A 369 7.75 26.38 -2.73
C THR A 369 7.20 26.01 -4.11
N HIS A 370 8.00 25.41 -4.99
CA HIS A 370 7.56 25.01 -6.32
C HIS A 370 8.38 23.82 -6.85
N VAL A 371 7.93 23.26 -7.96
CA VAL A 371 8.70 22.31 -8.77
C VAL A 371 9.46 23.07 -9.87
N GLU A 372 10.74 22.76 -10.06
CA GLU A 372 11.50 23.21 -11.23
C GLU A 372 11.44 22.13 -12.32
N VAL A 373 11.16 22.54 -13.56
CA VAL A 373 11.33 21.69 -14.75
C VAL A 373 12.65 22.05 -15.42
N VAL A 374 13.45 21.02 -15.72
CA VAL A 374 14.66 21.12 -16.51
C VAL A 374 14.37 20.56 -17.89
N ARG A 375 14.62 21.36 -18.93
CA ARG A 375 14.27 21.04 -20.32
C ARG A 375 15.49 21.10 -21.21
N GLY A 376 15.77 20.01 -21.94
CA GLY A 376 16.81 19.99 -22.98
C GLY A 376 16.23 19.62 -24.34
N HIS A 377 16.41 20.48 -25.35
CA HIS A 377 15.98 20.18 -26.72
C HIS A 377 17.00 19.29 -27.44
N VAL A 378 16.53 18.21 -28.06
CA VAL A 378 17.35 17.17 -28.68
C VAL A 378 17.08 17.12 -30.18
N ASN A 379 17.97 17.70 -30.98
CA ASN A 379 17.88 17.58 -32.44
C ASN A 379 17.96 16.09 -32.87
N PRO A 380 17.36 15.68 -34.00
CA PRO A 380 17.53 14.33 -34.52
C PRO A 380 19.00 13.91 -34.61
N GLY A 381 19.35 12.80 -33.97
CA GLY A 381 20.73 12.27 -33.89
C GLY A 381 21.68 13.02 -32.95
N GLN A 382 21.21 14.05 -32.23
CA GLN A 382 22.01 14.76 -31.25
C GLN A 382 22.13 13.93 -29.96
N ARG A 383 23.37 13.64 -29.55
CA ARG A 383 23.65 12.90 -28.32
C ARG A 383 24.38 13.73 -27.27
N THR A 384 25.17 14.71 -27.71
CA THR A 384 26.01 15.55 -26.85
C THR A 384 25.80 17.03 -27.18
N GLY A 385 26.27 17.91 -26.29
CA GLY A 385 26.13 19.35 -26.47
C GLY A 385 24.69 19.85 -26.37
N ILE A 386 23.84 19.15 -25.61
CA ILE A 386 22.44 19.54 -25.37
C ILE A 386 22.44 20.66 -24.33
N HIS A 387 21.80 21.77 -24.66
CA HIS A 387 21.56 22.87 -23.72
C HIS A 387 20.32 22.59 -22.88
N PHE A 388 20.39 22.86 -21.59
CA PHE A 388 19.28 22.67 -20.66
C PHE A 388 18.84 23.98 -20.03
N ASP A 389 17.56 24.32 -20.22
CA ASP A 389 16.89 25.42 -19.54
C ASP A 389 16.31 24.95 -18.21
N ARG A 390 16.34 25.83 -17.20
CA ARG A 390 15.63 25.62 -15.94
C ARG A 390 14.48 26.60 -15.85
N LEU A 391 13.28 26.07 -15.62
CA LEU A 391 12.04 26.84 -15.61
C LEU A 391 11.25 26.44 -14.36
N ALA A 392 10.49 27.37 -13.80
CA ALA A 392 9.69 27.10 -12.61
C ALA A 392 8.24 26.78 -13.00
N LEU A 393 7.67 25.78 -12.35
CA LEU A 393 6.22 25.63 -12.22
C LEU A 393 5.69 26.70 -11.25
N PRO A 394 4.37 26.92 -11.18
CA PRO A 394 3.78 27.82 -10.21
C PRO A 394 4.12 27.41 -8.77
N THR A 395 4.03 28.38 -7.86
CA THR A 395 4.10 28.11 -6.42
C THR A 395 3.00 27.13 -6.00
N SER A 396 3.37 26.17 -5.16
CA SER A 396 2.43 25.21 -4.59
C SER A 396 1.39 25.94 -3.72
N PRO A 397 0.12 25.53 -3.76
CA PRO A 397 -0.94 26.28 -3.07
C PRO A 397 -0.79 26.40 -1.55
N ALA A 398 -0.23 25.41 -0.87
CA ALA A 398 -0.11 25.41 0.59
C ALA A 398 1.31 25.77 1.08
N GLY A 399 2.32 25.75 0.20
CA GLY A 399 3.62 26.34 0.44
C GLY A 399 4.73 25.52 -0.21
N THR A 400 5.37 24.67 0.58
CA THR A 400 6.55 23.88 0.19
C THR A 400 6.13 22.59 -0.52
N VAL A 401 6.86 22.21 -1.57
CA VAL A 401 6.67 20.91 -2.24
C VAL A 401 7.57 19.85 -1.61
N GLY A 402 7.10 18.61 -1.49
CA GLY A 402 7.84 17.51 -0.87
C GLY A 402 7.16 16.16 -0.99
N ASP A 403 7.21 15.36 0.09
CA ASP A 403 6.70 13.97 0.17
C ASP A 403 7.12 13.12 -1.03
N ILE A 404 8.44 13.15 -1.30
CA ILE A 404 9.16 12.69 -2.50
C ILE A 404 8.37 11.70 -3.38
N PHE A 405 8.23 11.84 -4.68
CA PHE A 405 8.90 12.71 -5.62
C PHE A 405 7.89 13.58 -6.34
N PRO A 406 8.34 14.68 -6.97
CA PRO A 406 7.61 15.24 -8.08
C PRO A 406 7.78 14.32 -9.29
N ASP A 407 6.84 14.31 -10.20
CA ASP A 407 6.95 13.55 -11.46
C ASP A 407 6.54 14.40 -12.67
N VAL A 408 6.97 13.98 -13.86
CA VAL A 408 6.63 14.62 -15.13
C VAL A 408 6.09 13.60 -16.11
N ALA A 409 5.02 13.97 -16.80
CA ALA A 409 4.44 13.18 -17.87
C ALA A 409 4.23 14.03 -19.12
N VAL A 410 4.27 13.39 -20.30
CA VAL A 410 4.07 14.03 -21.60
C VAL A 410 3.01 13.26 -22.37
N ASP A 411 1.94 13.94 -22.78
CA ASP A 411 0.89 13.30 -23.57
C ASP A 411 1.27 13.16 -25.05
N ALA A 412 0.48 12.39 -25.81
CA ALA A 412 0.69 12.16 -27.23
C ALA A 412 0.63 13.42 -28.13
N ALA A 413 0.25 14.58 -27.57
CA ALA A 413 0.28 15.88 -28.27
C ALA A 413 1.44 16.79 -27.80
N GLY A 414 2.35 16.28 -26.98
CA GLY A 414 3.49 17.03 -26.44
C GLY A 414 3.10 18.05 -25.37
N ASN A 415 1.93 17.91 -24.74
CA ASN A 415 1.62 18.70 -23.54
C ASN A 415 2.34 18.06 -22.34
N VAL A 416 2.94 18.90 -21.50
CA VAL A 416 3.76 18.47 -20.36
C VAL A 416 2.99 18.70 -19.08
N TYR A 417 3.04 17.75 -18.15
CA TYR A 417 2.40 17.81 -16.84
C TYR A 417 3.47 17.64 -15.78
N GLY A 418 3.59 18.60 -14.87
CA GLY A 418 4.37 18.39 -13.65
C GLY A 418 3.42 18.15 -12.49
N VAL A 419 3.72 17.13 -11.70
CA VAL A 419 2.91 16.67 -10.58
C VAL A 419 3.73 16.66 -9.31
N TRP A 420 3.11 16.96 -8.18
CA TRP A 420 3.80 17.00 -6.88
C TRP A 420 2.81 16.86 -5.73
N ILE A 421 3.36 16.64 -4.54
CA ILE A 421 2.65 16.74 -3.28
C ILE A 421 3.20 17.96 -2.51
N ASP A 422 2.30 18.70 -1.85
CA ASP A 422 2.67 19.81 -0.97
C ASP A 422 2.89 19.31 0.45
N GLU A 423 4.02 19.64 1.07
CA GLU A 423 4.41 19.14 2.41
C GLU A 423 3.48 19.58 3.53
N LYS A 424 2.71 20.66 3.32
CA LYS A 424 1.90 21.24 4.39
C LYS A 424 0.50 20.66 4.44
N ASP A 425 -0.13 20.47 3.27
CA ASP A 425 -1.49 19.93 3.19
C ASP A 425 -1.54 18.48 2.69
N HIS A 426 -0.40 17.94 2.25
CA HIS A 426 -0.21 16.60 1.70
C HIS A 426 -1.15 16.30 0.51
N ASN A 427 -1.59 17.33 -0.23
CA ASN A 427 -2.42 17.16 -1.40
C ASN A 427 -1.59 16.99 -2.67
N VAL A 428 -2.12 16.20 -3.59
CA VAL A 428 -1.60 15.95 -4.93
C VAL A 428 -2.04 17.08 -5.86
N TYR A 429 -1.06 17.70 -6.51
CA TYR A 429 -1.26 18.81 -7.44
C TYR A 429 -0.70 18.50 -8.82
N VAL A 430 -1.35 19.07 -9.84
CA VAL A 430 -0.92 19.04 -11.24
C VAL A 430 -0.87 20.46 -11.80
N SER A 431 0.17 20.77 -12.57
CA SER A 431 0.17 21.90 -13.50
C SER A 431 0.54 21.42 -14.89
N ALA A 432 -0.01 22.04 -15.94
CA ALA A 432 0.19 21.63 -17.32
C ALA A 432 0.73 22.76 -18.20
N SER A 433 1.51 22.40 -19.22
CA SER A 433 2.09 23.29 -20.21
C SER A 433 1.80 22.85 -21.63
N GLN A 434 1.34 23.78 -22.48
CA GLN A 434 1.22 23.61 -23.93
C GLN A 434 2.35 24.33 -24.70
N THR A 435 3.29 24.92 -23.96
CA THR A 435 4.40 25.73 -24.48
C THR A 435 5.73 25.06 -24.12
N GLN A 436 5.74 23.73 -24.13
CA GLN A 436 6.95 22.92 -23.92
C GLN A 436 7.64 23.24 -22.58
N GLY A 437 6.88 23.54 -21.52
CA GLY A 437 7.39 23.87 -20.19
C GLY A 437 7.71 25.34 -19.95
N THR A 438 7.52 26.24 -20.93
CA THR A 438 7.81 27.69 -20.76
C THR A 438 6.74 28.42 -19.95
N THR A 439 5.47 28.08 -20.11
CA THR A 439 4.37 28.64 -19.31
C THR A 439 3.49 27.51 -18.79
N TRP A 440 3.02 27.67 -17.57
CA TRP A 440 2.29 26.66 -16.83
C TRP A 440 0.91 27.17 -16.39
N SER A 441 -0.07 26.27 -16.34
CA SER A 441 -1.40 26.55 -15.82
C SER A 441 -1.37 26.80 -14.30
N ALA A 442 -2.44 27.38 -13.73
CA ALA A 442 -2.62 27.32 -12.27
C ALA A 442 -2.64 25.85 -11.78
N PRO A 443 -2.15 25.57 -10.55
CA PRO A 443 -2.22 24.23 -9.97
C PRO A 443 -3.66 23.73 -9.85
N LEU A 444 -3.87 22.46 -10.20
CA LEU A 444 -5.10 21.71 -9.99
C LEU A 444 -4.90 20.74 -8.82
N HIS A 445 -5.72 20.84 -7.78
CA HIS A 445 -5.82 19.83 -6.72
C HIS A 445 -6.48 18.57 -7.28
N VAL A 446 -5.81 17.41 -7.17
CA VAL A 446 -6.24 16.14 -7.77
C VAL A 446 -6.92 15.22 -6.78
N ASN A 447 -6.37 15.02 -5.59
CA ASN A 447 -6.89 14.03 -4.66
C ASN A 447 -8.19 14.47 -3.99
N GLY A 448 -8.96 13.47 -3.57
CA GLY A 448 -10.20 13.60 -2.85
C GLY A 448 -10.24 12.70 -1.62
N ASN A 449 -11.22 12.91 -0.75
CA ASN A 449 -11.49 12.03 0.38
C ASN A 449 -11.74 10.57 -0.08
N PRO A 450 -11.24 9.55 0.63
CA PRO A 450 -10.54 9.62 1.92
C PRO A 450 -9.00 9.66 1.80
N ALA A 451 -8.42 10.14 0.69
CA ALA A 451 -6.97 10.29 0.54
C ALA A 451 -6.55 11.70 1.05
N ASN A 452 -6.24 11.77 2.35
CA ASN A 452 -6.12 13.02 3.12
C ASN A 452 -4.68 13.40 3.51
N THR A 453 -3.83 12.41 3.78
CA THR A 453 -2.37 12.54 3.68
C THR A 453 -1.94 11.63 2.54
N ASN A 454 -1.07 12.14 1.66
CA ASN A 454 -0.61 11.43 0.47
C ASN A 454 0.92 11.52 0.37
N VAL A 455 1.54 10.50 -0.21
CA VAL A 455 2.99 10.48 -0.51
C VAL A 455 3.23 9.83 -1.87
N TRP A 456 4.38 10.15 -2.49
CA TRP A 456 4.95 9.40 -3.61
C TRP A 456 4.08 9.42 -4.88
N VAL A 457 3.75 10.63 -5.37
CA VAL A 457 2.96 10.74 -6.61
C VAL A 457 3.78 10.36 -7.85
N TRP A 458 3.19 9.54 -8.71
CA TRP A 458 3.69 9.19 -10.05
C TRP A 458 2.61 9.36 -11.11
N ALA A 459 3.01 9.64 -12.35
CA ALA A 459 2.08 9.92 -13.43
C ALA A 459 2.52 9.40 -14.80
N ALA A 460 1.52 9.02 -15.61
CA ALA A 460 1.68 8.67 -17.01
C ALA A 460 0.60 9.38 -17.83
N ALA A 461 0.97 9.90 -19.01
CA ALA A 461 0.04 10.64 -19.86
C ALA A 461 -0.23 9.89 -21.17
N GLY A 462 -1.49 9.87 -21.59
CA GLY A 462 -1.95 9.13 -22.76
C GLY A 462 -2.30 10.05 -23.93
N ALA A 463 -3.57 10.02 -24.33
CA ALA A 463 -4.11 10.93 -25.33
C ALA A 463 -4.08 12.39 -24.83
N ARG A 464 -4.17 13.34 -25.77
CA ARG A 464 -4.15 14.78 -25.49
C ARG A 464 -5.07 15.14 -24.32
N GLY A 465 -4.51 15.72 -23.26
CA GLY A 465 -5.28 16.18 -22.11
C GLY A 465 -5.56 15.10 -21.06
N ILE A 466 -5.20 13.84 -21.26
CA ILE A 466 -5.52 12.74 -20.35
C ILE A 466 -4.27 12.29 -19.60
N LEU A 467 -4.34 12.35 -18.27
CA LEU A 467 -3.27 12.03 -17.34
C LEU A 467 -3.78 11.03 -16.31
N ASP A 468 -3.03 9.96 -16.11
CA ASP A 468 -3.24 8.98 -15.04
C ASP A 468 -2.20 9.25 -13.94
N LEU A 469 -2.64 9.25 -12.68
CA LEU A 469 -1.81 9.49 -11.49
C LEU A 469 -2.02 8.39 -10.45
N VAL A 470 -0.96 8.04 -9.74
CA VAL A 470 -0.98 7.12 -8.59
C VAL A 470 -0.23 7.69 -7.41
N TRP A 471 -0.63 7.30 -6.20
CA TRP A 471 0.02 7.68 -4.94
C TRP A 471 -0.43 6.75 -3.81
N TYR A 472 0.30 6.74 -2.69
CA TYR A 472 -0.21 6.18 -1.44
C TYR A 472 -0.98 7.25 -0.67
N GLY A 473 -2.18 6.92 -0.19
CA GLY A 473 -3.02 7.84 0.57
C GLY A 473 -3.65 7.20 1.80
N THR A 474 -3.83 7.99 2.86
CA THR A 474 -4.55 7.58 4.08
C THR A 474 -5.60 8.61 4.47
N ALA A 475 -6.64 8.15 5.18
CA ALA A 475 -7.69 9.01 5.72
C ALA A 475 -7.21 9.86 6.89
N VAL A 476 -6.15 9.40 7.57
CA VAL A 476 -5.54 10.11 8.69
C VAL A 476 -4.78 11.32 8.16
N ARG A 477 -4.87 12.43 8.88
CA ARG A 477 -4.16 13.66 8.54
C ARG A 477 -2.96 13.83 9.46
N GLY A 478 -1.86 14.24 8.88
CA GLY A 478 -0.61 14.48 9.59
C GLY A 478 0.58 14.24 8.68
N ASP A 479 1.74 14.57 9.24
CA ASP A 479 3.03 14.35 8.63
C ASP A 479 3.31 12.83 8.58
N PRO A 480 3.54 12.24 7.38
CA PRO A 480 3.85 10.82 7.24
C PRO A 480 5.08 10.39 8.03
N ASP A 481 6.05 11.29 8.28
CA ASP A 481 7.23 11.04 9.12
C ASP A 481 6.91 11.05 10.62
N ALA A 482 5.75 11.57 11.03
CA ALA A 482 5.34 11.65 12.44
C ALA A 482 4.37 10.54 12.87
N PHE A 483 3.88 9.72 11.94
CA PHE A 483 3.02 8.59 12.28
C PHE A 483 3.79 7.48 13.03
N PRO A 484 3.07 6.57 13.75
CA PRO A 484 3.73 5.49 14.48
C PRO A 484 4.51 4.57 13.54
N SER A 485 5.81 4.43 13.79
CA SER A 485 6.67 3.49 13.08
C SER A 485 6.32 2.05 13.46
N TRP A 486 6.21 1.18 12.45
CA TRP A 486 6.04 -0.26 12.64
C TRP A 486 7.13 -0.87 13.53
N TYR A 487 8.37 -0.36 13.44
CA TYR A 487 9.49 -0.82 14.22
C TYR A 487 9.41 -0.45 15.70
N ASN A 488 8.60 0.55 16.06
CA ASN A 488 8.36 0.95 17.45
C ASN A 488 7.13 0.25 18.04
N SER A 489 6.01 0.24 17.31
CA SER A 489 4.75 -0.36 17.74
C SER A 489 3.91 -0.80 16.54
N ARG A 490 3.79 -2.12 16.33
CA ARG A 490 3.03 -2.68 15.19
C ARG A 490 1.53 -2.37 15.31
N GLN A 491 0.99 -2.40 16.53
CA GLN A 491 -0.43 -2.14 16.78
C GLN A 491 -0.80 -0.68 16.53
N ASP A 492 0.07 0.26 16.94
CA ASP A 492 -0.17 1.69 16.68
C ASP A 492 -0.03 2.01 15.19
N ALA A 493 0.99 1.44 14.53
CA ALA A 493 1.16 1.56 13.08
C ALA A 493 -0.09 1.07 12.31
N ALA A 494 -0.65 -0.07 12.72
CA ALA A 494 -1.85 -0.64 12.12
C ALA A 494 -3.11 0.26 12.21
N THR A 495 -3.11 1.30 13.06
CA THR A 495 -4.19 2.29 13.11
C THR A 495 -4.18 3.28 11.95
N ILE A 496 -3.07 3.33 11.17
CA ILE A 496 -2.87 4.24 10.04
C ILE A 496 -2.77 3.42 8.74
N PRO A 497 -3.89 2.96 8.16
CA PRO A 497 -3.87 2.23 6.90
C PRO A 497 -3.63 3.17 5.71
N TRP A 498 -2.68 2.81 4.87
CA TRP A 498 -2.42 3.44 3.58
C TRP A 498 -2.96 2.58 2.45
N PHE A 499 -3.49 3.22 1.42
CA PHE A 499 -4.00 2.54 0.23
C PHE A 499 -3.35 3.13 -1.02
N THR A 500 -3.22 2.31 -2.06
CA THR A 500 -2.82 2.78 -3.39
C THR A 500 -4.04 3.41 -4.06
N TYR A 501 -3.94 4.70 -4.39
CA TYR A 501 -4.97 5.43 -5.13
C TYR A 501 -4.59 5.61 -6.59
N PHE A 502 -5.61 5.70 -7.43
CA PHE A 502 -5.50 6.07 -8.82
C PHE A 502 -6.46 7.22 -9.10
N ALA A 503 -5.99 8.20 -9.87
CA ALA A 503 -6.88 9.17 -10.50
C ALA A 503 -6.58 9.37 -11.97
N GLN A 504 -7.65 9.51 -12.76
CA GLN A 504 -7.56 9.97 -14.14
C GLN A 504 -8.09 11.39 -14.24
N VAL A 505 -7.30 12.27 -14.85
CA VAL A 505 -7.61 13.66 -15.09
C VAL A 505 -7.78 13.89 -16.58
N THR A 506 -8.95 14.39 -17.00
CA THR A 506 -9.10 15.07 -18.30
C THR A 506 -8.90 16.56 -18.07
N PHE A 507 -7.69 17.02 -18.38
CA PHE A 507 -7.21 18.35 -18.04
C PHE A 507 -7.81 19.43 -18.94
N ASN A 508 -8.41 20.45 -18.32
CA ASN A 508 -8.90 21.63 -19.02
C ASN A 508 -7.86 22.75 -18.97
N PHE A 509 -7.08 22.89 -20.05
CA PHE A 509 -6.01 23.89 -20.15
C PHE A 509 -6.48 25.35 -20.02
N ALA A 510 -7.73 25.66 -20.41
CA ALA A 510 -8.27 27.02 -20.31
C ALA A 510 -8.78 27.33 -18.89
N SER A 511 -9.17 26.31 -18.13
CA SER A 511 -9.70 26.45 -16.77
C SER A 511 -9.37 25.18 -15.97
N PRO A 512 -8.17 25.07 -15.36
CA PRO A 512 -7.76 23.89 -14.61
C PRO A 512 -8.79 23.41 -13.57
N PRO A 513 -9.46 24.29 -12.78
CA PRO A 513 -10.49 23.87 -11.83
C PRO A 513 -11.74 23.22 -12.45
N ALA A 514 -11.92 23.32 -13.78
CA ALA A 514 -13.02 22.70 -14.50
C ALA A 514 -12.60 21.37 -15.18
N SER A 515 -11.42 20.85 -14.83
CA SER A 515 -10.97 19.52 -15.26
C SER A 515 -11.86 18.44 -14.69
N THR A 516 -12.06 17.35 -15.43
CA THR A 516 -12.77 16.18 -14.92
C THR A 516 -11.76 15.27 -14.22
N ILE A 517 -12.05 14.90 -12.98
CA ILE A 517 -11.21 14.02 -12.18
C ILE A 517 -12.05 12.84 -11.74
N TYR A 518 -11.52 11.64 -12.00
CA TYR A 518 -12.03 10.42 -11.42
C TYR A 518 -10.99 9.85 -10.47
N GLN A 519 -11.40 9.47 -9.26
CA GLN A 519 -10.52 8.84 -8.27
C GLN A 519 -11.10 7.52 -7.80
N VAL A 520 -10.24 6.51 -7.68
CA VAL A 520 -10.56 5.22 -7.06
C VAL A 520 -9.42 4.75 -6.17
N ARG A 521 -9.74 3.86 -5.24
CA ARG A 521 -8.73 3.00 -4.63
C ARG A 521 -8.39 1.89 -5.63
N ALA A 522 -7.11 1.75 -5.97
CA ALA A 522 -6.61 0.69 -6.84
C ALA A 522 -6.34 -0.60 -6.05
N SER A 523 -5.83 -0.49 -4.83
CA SER A 523 -5.55 -1.65 -3.97
C SER A 523 -6.82 -2.28 -3.37
N GLU A 524 -6.77 -3.58 -3.14
CA GLU A 524 -7.90 -4.38 -2.62
C GLU A 524 -8.10 -4.18 -1.11
N HIS A 525 -6.98 -3.97 -0.41
CA HIS A 525 -6.87 -3.71 1.01
C HIS A 525 -5.76 -2.66 1.26
N PRO A 526 -5.48 -2.25 2.52
CA PRO A 526 -4.35 -1.37 2.79
C PRO A 526 -3.05 -1.99 2.25
N SER A 527 -2.19 -1.17 1.64
CA SER A 527 -0.88 -1.55 1.11
C SER A 527 0.22 -1.34 2.15
N HIS A 528 0.00 -0.49 3.15
CA HIS A 528 0.96 -0.22 4.22
C HIS A 528 0.26 0.22 5.52
N PHE A 529 0.99 0.14 6.65
CA PHE A 529 0.53 0.57 7.97
C PHE A 529 1.57 1.45 8.66
N GLY A 530 1.15 2.61 9.16
CA GLY A 530 1.96 3.44 10.04
C GLY A 530 2.74 4.54 9.32
N GLN A 531 3.94 4.80 9.81
CA GLN A 531 4.88 5.77 9.24
C GLN A 531 5.35 5.37 7.85
N ILE A 532 5.35 6.30 6.90
CA ILE A 532 6.13 6.16 5.67
C ILE A 532 7.26 7.17 5.75
N CYS A 533 8.46 6.72 6.13
CA CYS A 533 9.57 7.64 6.39
C CYS A 533 10.15 8.20 5.08
N GLN A 534 10.12 9.53 4.93
CA GLN A 534 10.56 10.25 3.72
C GLN A 534 12.05 10.64 3.76
N GLY A 535 12.73 10.42 4.90
CA GLY A 535 14.10 10.85 5.17
C GLY A 535 15.22 10.09 4.43
N GLY A 536 14.91 9.32 3.39
CA GLY A 536 15.92 8.57 2.65
C GLY A 536 16.61 7.51 3.53
N ILE A 537 17.89 7.23 3.26
CA ILE A 537 18.69 6.30 4.07
C ILE A 537 18.77 6.71 5.55
N GLY A 538 18.54 7.99 5.87
CA GLY A 538 18.50 8.49 7.24
C GLY A 538 17.48 7.78 8.12
N CYS A 539 16.37 7.30 7.55
CA CYS A 539 15.33 6.53 8.24
C CYS A 539 15.88 5.30 8.96
N THR A 540 16.91 4.67 8.42
CA THR A 540 17.54 3.47 9.04
C THR A 540 18.20 3.77 10.38
N THR A 541 18.58 5.03 10.63
CA THR A 541 19.23 5.47 11.87
C THR A 541 18.26 6.05 12.90
N SER A 542 17.03 6.38 12.49
CA SER A 542 15.99 6.96 13.34
C SER A 542 14.88 5.96 13.73
N ASN A 543 15.05 4.66 13.41
CA ASN A 543 13.97 3.65 13.45
C ASN A 543 12.76 4.04 12.58
N GLY A 544 12.98 4.85 11.54
CA GLY A 544 11.97 5.20 10.57
C GLY A 544 11.64 4.01 9.67
N ASP A 545 10.37 3.85 9.32
CA ASP A 545 9.96 2.77 8.43
C ASP A 545 10.34 3.06 6.96
N ARG A 546 11.36 2.35 6.48
CA ARG A 546 11.90 2.42 5.11
C ARG A 546 11.67 1.11 4.34
N THR A 547 10.66 0.33 4.71
CA THR A 547 10.48 -1.01 4.12
C THR A 547 10.15 -0.95 2.63
N MET A 548 9.33 0.01 2.22
CA MET A 548 8.95 0.25 0.81
C MET A 548 9.94 1.17 0.05
N ALA A 549 10.98 1.62 0.75
CA ALA A 549 11.91 2.63 0.28
C ALA A 549 11.21 3.96 -0.11
N ASP A 550 11.22 4.44 -1.37
CA ASP A 550 10.82 5.82 -1.73
C ASP A 550 9.72 6.04 -2.81
N PHE A 551 9.20 5.03 -3.56
CA PHE A 551 8.15 5.26 -4.57
C PHE A 551 7.33 4.03 -5.02
N LEU A 552 6.31 4.26 -5.86
CA LEU A 552 5.53 3.31 -6.65
C LEU A 552 5.40 3.86 -8.08
N ALA A 553 4.95 3.07 -9.07
CA ALA A 553 4.89 3.54 -10.46
C ALA A 553 3.62 3.11 -11.22
N VAL A 554 3.34 3.83 -12.33
CA VAL A 554 2.25 3.52 -13.25
C VAL A 554 2.72 3.60 -14.71
N ALA A 555 2.28 2.64 -15.52
CA ALA A 555 2.45 2.62 -16.97
C ALA A 555 1.09 2.48 -17.68
N ILE A 556 1.05 2.84 -18.97
CA ILE A 556 -0.14 2.76 -19.81
C ILE A 556 0.12 1.74 -20.91
N ASP A 557 -0.76 0.75 -21.05
CA ASP A 557 -0.64 -0.24 -22.13
C ASP A 557 -1.20 0.22 -23.48
N GLY A 558 -1.08 -0.61 -24.50
CA GLY A 558 -1.58 -0.33 -25.86
C GLY A 558 -3.11 -0.21 -25.96
N ALA A 559 -3.88 -0.67 -24.97
CA ALA A 559 -5.32 -0.46 -24.87
C ALA A 559 -5.67 0.85 -24.14
N GLY A 560 -4.71 1.43 -23.41
CA GLY A 560 -4.86 2.61 -22.58
C GLY A 560 -5.24 2.29 -21.14
N ALA A 561 -5.08 1.04 -20.70
CA ALA A 561 -5.29 0.67 -19.31
C ALA A 561 -4.04 0.99 -18.47
N ALA A 562 -4.28 1.45 -17.24
CA ALA A 562 -3.23 1.67 -16.27
C ALA A 562 -2.74 0.33 -15.67
N HIS A 563 -1.43 0.19 -15.60
CA HIS A 563 -0.71 -0.87 -14.89
C HIS A 563 0.07 -0.22 -13.75
N ILE A 564 -0.37 -0.47 -12.52
CA ILE A 564 0.23 0.11 -11.31
C ILE A 564 1.05 -0.97 -10.63
N VAL A 565 2.32 -0.70 -10.36
CA VAL A 565 3.13 -1.54 -9.48
C VAL A 565 3.29 -0.82 -8.14
N TYR A 566 3.13 -1.56 -7.04
CA TYR A 566 3.24 -1.03 -5.69
C TYR A 566 3.60 -2.13 -4.69
N ASP A 567 4.04 -1.70 -3.52
CA ASP A 567 4.45 -2.55 -2.42
C ASP A 567 3.29 -2.82 -1.47
N ASP A 568 3.24 -4.03 -0.95
CA ASP A 568 2.38 -4.41 0.16
C ASP A 568 3.21 -4.94 1.35
N THR A 569 3.26 -4.16 2.43
CA THR A 569 3.93 -4.52 3.68
C THR A 569 2.96 -4.93 4.79
N THR A 570 1.67 -5.10 4.49
CA THR A 570 0.64 -5.38 5.52
C THR A 570 0.60 -6.84 5.97
N ASN A 571 1.37 -7.70 5.31
CA ASN A 571 1.62 -9.07 5.73
C ASN A 571 2.41 -9.12 7.04
N GLN A 572 2.34 -10.27 7.73
CA GLN A 572 2.98 -10.49 9.03
C GLN A 572 4.50 -10.27 9.01
N HIS A 573 5.14 -10.47 7.84
CA HIS A 573 6.59 -10.37 7.72
C HIS A 573 7.07 -8.93 7.54
N HIS A 574 6.15 -8.00 7.26
CA HIS A 574 6.47 -6.59 6.99
C HIS A 574 7.62 -6.47 5.98
N GLY A 575 7.56 -7.29 4.93
CA GLY A 575 8.40 -7.17 3.75
C GLY A 575 7.59 -6.52 2.64
N ALA A 576 8.23 -5.67 1.85
CA ALA A 576 7.64 -5.05 0.67
C ALA A 576 7.40 -6.11 -0.41
N ALA A 577 6.25 -6.77 -0.34
CA ALA A 577 5.82 -7.71 -1.37
C ALA A 577 5.36 -6.91 -2.58
N VAL A 578 5.90 -7.19 -3.77
CA VAL A 578 5.56 -6.42 -4.97
C VAL A 578 4.38 -7.03 -5.68
N VAL A 579 3.40 -6.18 -5.95
CA VAL A 579 2.15 -6.55 -6.63
C VAL A 579 1.83 -5.55 -7.74
N THR A 580 1.06 -6.01 -8.72
CA THR A 580 0.54 -5.14 -9.78
C THR A 580 -0.99 -5.11 -9.80
N ALA A 581 -1.56 -3.93 -10.02
CA ALA A 581 -2.98 -3.75 -10.27
C ALA A 581 -3.22 -3.25 -11.70
N THR A 582 -4.06 -3.96 -12.45
CA THR A 582 -4.41 -3.62 -13.84
C THR A 582 -5.81 -3.03 -13.90
N GLN A 583 -5.97 -1.90 -14.58
CA GLN A 583 -7.27 -1.31 -14.85
C GLN A 583 -8.08 -2.22 -15.80
N ILE A 584 -9.30 -2.57 -15.41
CA ILE A 584 -10.19 -3.43 -16.18
C ILE A 584 -11.51 -2.76 -16.56
N ALA A 585 -11.82 -1.57 -16.05
CA ALA A 585 -13.02 -0.84 -16.43
C ALA A 585 -12.83 0.67 -16.36
N GLY A 586 -13.77 1.40 -16.96
CA GLY A 586 -13.83 2.86 -16.94
C GLY A 586 -13.10 3.52 -18.10
N PRO A 587 -12.90 4.85 -18.05
CA PRO A 587 -12.12 5.56 -19.06
C PRO A 587 -10.63 5.21 -18.98
N GLY A 588 -10.01 4.97 -20.13
CA GLY A 588 -8.58 4.69 -20.27
C GLY A 588 -7.82 5.89 -20.82
N ALA A 589 -6.51 5.92 -20.57
CA ALA A 589 -5.62 7.05 -20.86
C ALA A 589 -5.59 7.43 -22.35
N LEU A 590 -5.86 6.48 -23.25
CA LEU A 590 -5.91 6.72 -24.71
C LEU A 590 -7.27 7.25 -25.21
N GLY A 591 -8.14 7.70 -24.30
CA GLY A 591 -9.46 8.27 -24.63
C GLY A 591 -10.51 7.23 -25.02
N LYS A 592 -10.26 5.96 -24.74
CA LYS A 592 -11.17 4.83 -24.99
C LYS A 592 -11.65 4.24 -23.67
N GLN A 593 -12.79 3.56 -23.68
CA GLN A 593 -13.28 2.84 -22.50
C GLN A 593 -12.56 1.48 -22.38
N ILE A 594 -12.03 1.20 -21.20
CA ILE A 594 -11.50 -0.11 -20.83
C ILE A 594 -12.67 -1.04 -20.51
N ARG A 595 -12.60 -2.27 -21.04
CA ARG A 595 -13.66 -3.29 -20.95
C ARG A 595 -13.05 -4.68 -20.74
N GLY A 596 -12.59 -4.92 -19.52
CA GLY A 596 -12.16 -6.22 -19.02
C GLY A 596 -13.20 -6.84 -18.09
N SER A 597 -12.97 -8.10 -17.73
CA SER A 597 -13.70 -8.82 -16.68
C SER A 597 -12.75 -9.08 -15.52
N ALA A 598 -13.24 -8.93 -14.29
CA ALA A 598 -12.50 -9.35 -13.12
C ALA A 598 -12.29 -10.88 -13.16
N PRO A 599 -11.07 -11.38 -12.88
CA PRO A 599 -10.81 -12.78 -12.59
C PRO A 599 -11.76 -13.32 -11.53
N SER A 600 -12.15 -14.59 -11.67
CA SER A 600 -13.13 -15.20 -10.78
C SER A 600 -12.82 -16.66 -10.54
N ASN A 601 -13.12 -17.14 -9.34
CA ASN A 601 -13.07 -18.54 -9.00
C ASN A 601 -14.12 -19.37 -9.79
N PRO A 602 -13.76 -20.50 -10.42
CA PRO A 602 -12.40 -21.04 -10.57
C PRO A 602 -11.61 -20.30 -11.66
N MET A 603 -10.32 -20.09 -11.43
CA MET A 603 -9.45 -19.43 -12.39
C MET A 603 -8.84 -20.47 -13.34
N ALA A 604 -9.05 -20.28 -14.64
CA ALA A 604 -8.40 -21.05 -15.69
C ALA A 604 -7.03 -20.45 -16.01
N ASP A 605 -6.13 -21.28 -16.51
CA ASP A 605 -4.78 -20.90 -16.87
C ASP A 605 -4.44 -21.43 -18.27
N PRO A 606 -3.76 -20.66 -19.13
CA PRO A 606 -3.24 -21.17 -20.39
C PRO A 606 -2.26 -22.32 -20.12
N ALA A 607 -2.12 -23.22 -21.09
CA ALA A 607 -1.09 -24.26 -21.01
C ALA A 607 0.07 -23.93 -21.94
N GLY A 608 1.27 -24.44 -21.64
CA GLY A 608 2.46 -24.33 -22.46
C GLY A 608 3.40 -23.16 -22.11
N ASP A 609 3.09 -22.44 -21.04
CA ASP A 609 3.80 -21.28 -20.49
C ASP A 609 4.64 -21.60 -19.24
N ALA A 610 4.56 -22.80 -18.67
CA ALA A 610 5.41 -23.26 -17.56
C ALA A 610 6.86 -23.60 -17.99
N GLN A 611 7.55 -22.62 -18.57
CA GLN A 611 8.90 -22.72 -19.08
C GLN A 611 9.90 -22.73 -17.93
N TYR A 612 10.81 -23.71 -17.92
CA TYR A 612 11.84 -23.77 -16.89
C TYR A 612 13.25 -23.89 -17.47
N PRO A 613 14.14 -22.92 -17.18
CA PRO A 613 13.84 -21.56 -16.70
C PRO A 613 13.04 -20.73 -17.73
N HIS A 614 12.32 -19.69 -17.28
CA HIS A 614 11.58 -18.77 -18.16
C HIS A 614 12.48 -17.95 -19.07
N PHE A 615 13.53 -17.35 -18.53
CA PHE A 615 14.50 -16.56 -19.29
C PHE A 615 15.90 -17.12 -19.04
N PHE A 616 16.64 -17.47 -20.09
CA PHE A 616 17.96 -18.09 -19.92
C PHE A 616 18.94 -17.89 -21.08
N PRO A 617 20.23 -17.68 -20.77
CA PRO A 617 21.27 -17.40 -21.76
C PRO A 617 21.78 -18.68 -22.42
N ILE A 618 20.96 -19.35 -23.23
CA ILE A 618 21.42 -20.40 -24.16
C ILE A 618 20.52 -20.36 -25.42
N PRO A 619 21.06 -20.42 -26.65
CA PRO A 619 20.25 -20.86 -27.77
C PRO A 619 19.76 -22.31 -27.51
N PRO A 620 18.45 -22.52 -27.28
CA PRO A 620 17.35 -21.66 -27.73
C PRO A 620 16.45 -21.13 -26.59
N GLY A 621 16.66 -19.88 -26.16
CA GLY A 621 15.66 -19.06 -25.46
C GLY A 621 15.07 -19.69 -24.18
N PRO A 622 13.76 -19.52 -23.93
CA PRO A 622 13.12 -20.10 -22.75
C PRO A 622 13.32 -21.61 -22.68
N GLY A 623 13.37 -22.12 -21.46
CA GLY A 623 13.43 -23.54 -21.18
C GLY A 623 12.19 -24.29 -21.69
N ARG A 624 12.26 -25.63 -21.64
CA ARG A 624 11.11 -26.45 -22.04
C ARG A 624 9.97 -26.26 -21.05
N ASN A 625 8.76 -26.27 -21.57
CA ASN A 625 7.55 -26.39 -20.76
C ASN A 625 7.64 -27.62 -19.84
N GLN A 626 7.17 -27.48 -18.59
CA GLN A 626 7.12 -28.53 -17.58
C GLN A 626 5.66 -28.94 -17.32
N PRO A 627 5.10 -29.92 -18.05
CA PRO A 627 3.65 -30.18 -18.03
C PRO A 627 3.06 -30.58 -16.67
N ALA A 628 3.88 -31.12 -15.76
CA ALA A 628 3.46 -31.47 -14.41
C ALA A 628 3.39 -30.24 -13.48
N MET A 629 3.90 -29.10 -13.92
CA MET A 629 4.00 -27.83 -13.19
C MET A 629 3.21 -26.71 -13.88
N ASP A 630 2.86 -26.92 -15.15
CA ASP A 630 1.95 -26.17 -16.01
C ASP A 630 0.51 -26.26 -15.49
N PHE A 631 0.03 -25.22 -14.83
CA PHE A 631 -1.34 -25.15 -14.39
C PHE A 631 -2.28 -24.95 -15.57
N THR A 632 -3.48 -25.47 -15.43
CA THR A 632 -4.60 -25.19 -16.35
C THR A 632 -5.79 -24.63 -15.60
N ARG A 633 -5.79 -24.76 -14.27
CA ARG A 633 -6.87 -24.31 -13.40
C ARG A 633 -6.47 -24.32 -11.93
N VAL A 634 -6.91 -23.31 -11.20
CA VAL A 634 -6.98 -23.29 -9.72
C VAL A 634 -8.40 -22.95 -9.27
N ALA A 635 -8.84 -23.54 -8.17
CA ALA A 635 -10.13 -23.27 -7.56
C ALA A 635 -10.06 -23.37 -6.04
N LEU A 636 -10.74 -22.45 -5.36
CA LEU A 636 -11.03 -22.52 -3.94
C LEU A 636 -12.50 -22.85 -3.70
N SER A 637 -12.79 -23.59 -2.64
CA SER A 637 -14.15 -23.84 -2.17
C SER A 637 -14.15 -24.09 -0.67
N GLN A 638 -15.31 -24.01 -0.03
CA GLN A 638 -15.47 -24.40 1.37
C GLN A 638 -16.53 -25.52 1.47
N PRO A 639 -16.18 -26.81 1.24
CA PRO A 639 -17.14 -27.91 1.23
C PRO A 639 -17.91 -28.08 2.54
N SER A 640 -17.37 -27.59 3.66
CA SER A 640 -18.03 -27.56 4.97
C SER A 640 -17.44 -26.44 5.83
N ALA A 641 -18.14 -26.04 6.90
CA ALA A 641 -17.65 -24.99 7.81
C ALA A 641 -16.25 -25.24 8.39
N VAL A 642 -15.81 -26.50 8.44
CA VAL A 642 -14.50 -26.94 8.98
C VAL A 642 -13.51 -27.34 7.90
N ARG A 643 -13.76 -26.99 6.62
CA ARG A 643 -12.90 -27.40 5.51
C ARG A 643 -12.90 -26.36 4.39
N LEU A 644 -11.76 -25.71 4.19
CA LEU A 644 -11.40 -25.04 2.94
C LEU A 644 -10.76 -26.08 2.02
N ARG A 645 -10.99 -25.98 0.72
CA ARG A 645 -10.43 -26.87 -0.29
C ARG A 645 -9.78 -26.07 -1.40
N VAL A 646 -8.50 -26.35 -1.64
CA VAL A 646 -7.75 -25.91 -2.82
C VAL A 646 -7.76 -27.03 -3.85
N THR A 647 -8.07 -26.73 -5.09
CA THR A 647 -8.00 -27.67 -6.22
C THR A 647 -7.18 -27.05 -7.33
N MET A 648 -6.02 -27.64 -7.62
CA MET A 648 -5.14 -27.26 -8.73
C MET A 648 -5.21 -28.35 -9.80
N THR A 649 -5.15 -27.97 -11.07
CA THR A 649 -5.09 -28.90 -12.21
C THR A 649 -3.89 -28.55 -13.06
N VAL A 650 -3.06 -29.53 -13.39
CA VAL A 650 -1.88 -29.37 -14.26
C VAL A 650 -2.08 -30.04 -15.62
N ALA A 651 -1.38 -29.57 -16.65
CA ALA A 651 -1.54 -30.03 -18.02
C ALA A 651 -1.28 -31.54 -18.18
N ASN A 652 -0.26 -32.09 -17.50
CA ASN A 652 0.03 -33.51 -17.53
C ASN A 652 0.89 -33.99 -16.34
N ALA A 653 0.33 -34.87 -15.52
CA ALA A 653 0.99 -35.44 -14.33
C ALA A 653 1.59 -36.85 -14.54
N ALA A 654 1.71 -37.35 -15.77
CA ALA A 654 2.22 -38.71 -16.04
C ALA A 654 3.66 -38.92 -15.55
N SER A 655 4.45 -37.85 -15.46
CA SER A 655 5.78 -37.85 -14.84
C SER A 655 5.88 -36.72 -13.83
N LEU A 656 6.35 -37.03 -12.63
CA LEU A 656 6.63 -36.04 -11.57
C LEU A 656 8.13 -35.85 -11.37
N VAL A 657 8.95 -36.22 -12.36
CA VAL A 657 10.40 -36.00 -12.28
C VAL A 657 10.63 -34.49 -12.20
N PRO A 658 11.29 -33.99 -11.13
CA PRO A 658 11.58 -32.56 -11.00
C PRO A 658 12.44 -32.06 -12.15
N PRO A 659 12.32 -30.77 -12.51
CA PRO A 659 13.15 -30.19 -13.55
C PRO A 659 14.63 -30.22 -13.15
N ALA A 660 15.53 -30.15 -14.14
CA ALA A 660 16.96 -30.27 -13.91
C ALA A 660 17.49 -29.21 -12.93
N GLY A 661 18.18 -29.64 -11.87
CA GLY A 661 18.68 -28.76 -10.81
C GLY A 661 17.81 -28.76 -9.56
N ALA A 662 16.52 -29.09 -9.67
CA ALA A 662 15.61 -29.27 -8.55
C ALA A 662 15.57 -30.74 -8.06
N THR A 663 15.27 -30.93 -6.78
CA THR A 663 15.03 -32.25 -6.18
C THR A 663 13.55 -32.52 -5.92
N SER A 664 12.71 -31.49 -5.97
CA SER A 664 11.27 -31.61 -5.74
C SER A 664 10.47 -30.70 -6.66
N ILE A 665 9.24 -31.11 -6.93
CA ILE A 665 8.19 -30.22 -7.45
C ILE A 665 7.36 -29.75 -6.26
N VAL A 666 7.07 -28.45 -6.22
CA VAL A 666 6.13 -27.83 -5.27
C VAL A 666 4.99 -27.20 -6.05
N TRP A 667 3.76 -27.55 -5.71
CA TRP A 667 2.56 -26.85 -6.14
C TRP A 667 1.97 -26.14 -4.92
N LEU A 668 1.79 -24.83 -5.01
CA LEU A 668 1.37 -23.98 -3.90
C LEU A 668 0.22 -23.11 -4.38
N THR A 669 -0.80 -22.89 -3.56
CA THR A 669 -1.72 -21.78 -3.73
C THR A 669 -1.55 -20.84 -2.55
N ARG A 670 -1.20 -19.58 -2.80
CA ARG A 670 -1.10 -18.51 -1.78
C ARG A 670 -2.32 -17.59 -1.85
N TRP A 671 -2.63 -16.95 -0.74
CA TRP A 671 -3.57 -15.82 -0.66
C TRP A 671 -3.24 -14.94 0.55
N GLN A 672 -3.75 -13.72 0.55
CA GLN A 672 -3.73 -12.87 1.73
C GLN A 672 -5.12 -12.77 2.36
N SER A 673 -5.19 -12.66 3.67
CA SER A 673 -6.46 -12.50 4.39
C SER A 673 -6.27 -11.63 5.60
N ALA A 674 -7.27 -10.80 5.90
CA ALA A 674 -7.36 -10.09 7.16
C ALA A 674 -7.30 -11.10 8.32
N ALA A 675 -6.32 -10.91 9.21
CA ALA A 675 -6.03 -11.75 10.35
C ALA A 675 -5.25 -10.94 11.41
N THR A 676 -4.76 -11.62 12.44
CA THR A 676 -3.93 -11.02 13.49
C THR A 676 -2.45 -11.33 13.22
N GLY A 677 -1.62 -10.30 13.13
CA GLY A 677 -0.17 -10.42 12.98
C GLY A 677 0.50 -11.05 14.21
N ASP A 678 1.79 -11.36 14.11
CA ASP A 678 2.51 -12.06 15.20
C ASP A 678 2.69 -11.20 16.46
N GLY A 679 2.61 -9.88 16.33
CA GLY A 679 2.58 -8.95 17.45
C GLY A 679 1.17 -8.63 17.97
N GLY A 680 0.11 -9.22 17.40
CA GLY A 680 -1.28 -8.93 17.79
C GLY A 680 -1.93 -7.78 17.01
N GLU A 681 -1.21 -7.18 16.05
CA GLU A 681 -1.70 -6.13 15.17
C GLU A 681 -2.67 -6.62 14.09
N THR A 682 -3.37 -5.70 13.43
CA THR A 682 -4.09 -6.03 12.18
C THR A 682 -3.07 -6.37 11.10
N SER A 683 -3.28 -7.48 10.38
CA SER A 683 -2.40 -7.90 9.29
C SER A 683 -3.20 -8.56 8.16
N PHE A 684 -2.75 -8.37 6.92
CA PHE A 684 -3.19 -9.16 5.77
C PHE A 684 -2.21 -10.29 5.56
N ARG A 685 -2.30 -11.31 6.43
CA ARG A 685 -1.34 -12.39 6.50
C ARG A 685 -1.31 -13.19 5.21
N ILE A 686 -0.11 -13.60 4.81
CA ILE A 686 0.09 -14.57 3.74
C ILE A 686 -0.22 -15.96 4.30
N PHE A 687 -1.17 -16.63 3.67
CA PHE A 687 -1.51 -18.03 3.90
C PHE A 687 -1.29 -18.83 2.62
N TYR A 688 -1.03 -20.12 2.76
CA TYR A 688 -0.84 -20.99 1.61
C TYR A 688 -1.20 -22.43 1.92
N ALA A 689 -1.54 -23.18 0.87
CA ALA A 689 -1.73 -24.62 0.91
C ALA A 689 -1.24 -25.25 -0.39
N GLY A 690 -0.69 -26.47 -0.32
CA GLY A 690 0.02 -27.05 -1.45
C GLY A 690 0.32 -28.53 -1.32
N ALA A 691 1.06 -29.02 -2.32
CA ALA A 691 1.58 -30.37 -2.39
C ALA A 691 3.06 -30.36 -2.82
N ARG A 692 3.84 -31.33 -2.36
CA ARG A 692 5.25 -31.49 -2.67
C ARG A 692 5.55 -32.91 -3.13
N SER A 693 6.20 -33.08 -4.28
CA SER A 693 6.72 -34.37 -4.76
C SER A 693 8.24 -34.37 -4.74
N VAL A 694 8.83 -35.19 -3.87
CA VAL A 694 10.29 -35.32 -3.74
C VAL A 694 10.79 -36.44 -4.64
N GLY A 695 11.74 -36.15 -5.52
CA GLY A 695 12.33 -37.13 -6.45
C GLY A 695 11.32 -37.82 -7.38
N GLY A 696 10.17 -37.20 -7.61
CA GLY A 696 9.05 -37.78 -8.37
C GLY A 696 8.22 -38.82 -7.62
N GLY A 697 8.36 -38.89 -6.29
CA GLY A 697 7.52 -39.71 -5.42
C GLY A 697 6.08 -39.21 -5.28
N ALA A 698 5.26 -39.96 -4.54
CA ALA A 698 3.89 -39.56 -4.24
C ALA A 698 3.86 -38.19 -3.51
N PRO A 699 2.96 -37.26 -3.90
CA PRO A 699 2.90 -35.96 -3.25
C PRO A 699 2.48 -36.02 -1.78
N THR A 700 3.07 -35.17 -0.95
CA THR A 700 2.63 -34.87 0.43
C THR A 700 1.99 -33.49 0.48
N PHE A 701 0.93 -33.32 1.27
CA PHE A 701 0.14 -32.10 1.31
C PHE A 701 0.41 -31.28 2.57
N PHE A 702 0.39 -29.95 2.43
CA PHE A 702 0.72 -29.03 3.51
C PHE A 702 -0.05 -27.72 3.42
N SER A 703 -0.08 -26.99 4.53
CA SER A 703 -0.46 -25.58 4.58
C SER A 703 0.44 -24.82 5.55
N GLY A 704 0.32 -23.48 5.54
CA GLY A 704 1.02 -22.64 6.49
C GLY A 704 0.77 -21.16 6.30
N THR A 705 1.51 -20.40 7.10
CA THR A 705 1.59 -18.93 7.08
C THR A 705 3.01 -18.45 7.41
N GLY A 706 3.78 -19.25 8.16
CA GLY A 706 5.09 -18.85 8.64
C GLY A 706 5.01 -17.76 9.72
N THR A 707 6.12 -17.57 10.42
CA THR A 707 6.30 -16.57 11.47
C THR A 707 7.29 -15.50 11.03
N SER A 708 7.00 -14.26 11.40
CA SER A 708 7.84 -13.09 11.21
C SER A 708 9.03 -13.08 12.17
N ALA A 709 10.00 -12.21 11.90
CA ALA A 709 11.04 -11.93 12.87
C ALA A 709 10.45 -11.26 14.12
N ASN A 710 10.96 -11.64 15.28
CA ASN A 710 10.51 -11.05 16.54
C ASN A 710 11.09 -9.64 16.74
N ASP A 711 10.67 -8.98 17.81
CA ASP A 711 11.06 -7.61 18.06
C ASP A 711 12.56 -7.44 18.37
N ALA A 712 13.23 -8.49 18.84
CA ALA A 712 14.68 -8.52 19.01
C ALA A 712 15.45 -8.77 17.70
N GLY A 713 14.75 -8.90 16.56
CA GLY A 713 15.34 -9.19 15.25
C GLY A 713 15.71 -10.66 15.04
N ALA A 714 15.31 -11.57 15.95
CA ALA A 714 15.51 -12.99 15.74
C ALA A 714 14.54 -13.47 14.65
N MET A 715 15.10 -14.15 13.65
CA MET A 715 14.37 -14.61 12.48
C MET A 715 13.32 -15.67 12.87
N GLY A 716 12.10 -15.51 12.34
CA GLY A 716 11.08 -16.56 12.36
C GLY A 716 11.38 -17.64 11.30
N ASP A 717 10.38 -18.46 10.99
CA ASP A 717 10.48 -19.51 9.96
C ASP A 717 9.83 -19.10 8.61
N GLY A 718 9.09 -17.99 8.59
CA GLY A 718 8.37 -17.52 7.40
C GLY A 718 9.11 -16.48 6.58
N CYS A 719 10.26 -15.97 7.04
CA CYS A 719 11.05 -15.06 6.24
C CYS A 719 12.55 -15.07 6.58
N VAL A 720 13.40 -14.90 5.56
CA VAL A 720 14.81 -14.54 5.71
C VAL A 720 14.94 -13.03 5.90
N THR A 721 15.60 -12.61 6.98
CA THR A 721 15.89 -11.19 7.26
C THR A 721 17.39 -10.94 7.23
N THR A 722 17.84 -9.89 6.53
CA THR A 722 19.24 -9.43 6.59
C THR A 722 19.43 -8.19 7.46
N THR A 723 18.32 -7.54 7.84
CA THR A 723 18.24 -6.42 8.79
C THR A 723 17.09 -6.72 9.74
N PRO A 724 17.18 -6.42 11.05
CA PRO A 724 16.13 -6.76 12.02
C PRO A 724 14.75 -6.33 11.52
N ARG A 725 13.81 -7.29 11.51
CA ARG A 725 12.39 -7.11 11.17
C ARG A 725 12.06 -6.69 9.71
N ASN A 726 13.04 -6.52 8.83
CA ASN A 726 12.81 -6.31 7.39
C ASN A 726 12.90 -7.65 6.66
N CYS A 727 11.76 -8.13 6.17
CA CYS A 727 11.69 -9.39 5.43
C CYS A 727 12.27 -9.24 4.01
N LYS A 728 13.22 -10.11 3.66
CA LYS A 728 13.92 -10.14 2.36
C LYS A 728 13.52 -11.30 1.46
N VAL A 729 13.24 -12.47 2.04
CA VAL A 729 12.73 -13.63 1.30
C VAL A 729 11.60 -14.26 2.10
N VAL A 730 10.38 -14.18 1.61
CA VAL A 730 9.25 -14.94 2.13
C VAL A 730 9.50 -16.43 1.90
N LEU A 731 9.33 -17.20 2.96
CA LEU A 731 9.50 -18.65 2.97
C LEU A 731 8.14 -19.32 3.08
N TYR A 732 8.05 -20.52 2.51
CA TYR A 732 6.85 -21.37 2.54
C TYR A 732 7.11 -22.65 3.34
N PRO A 733 7.42 -22.58 4.65
CA PRO A 733 7.65 -23.78 5.44
C PRO A 733 6.40 -24.67 5.51
N VAL A 734 6.60 -25.97 5.69
CA VAL A 734 5.50 -26.90 6.00
C VAL A 734 5.06 -26.65 7.43
N GLY A 735 4.04 -25.79 7.62
CA GLY A 735 3.50 -25.45 8.93
C GLY A 735 2.62 -26.56 9.48
N GLN A 736 1.67 -27.03 8.67
CA GLN A 736 0.76 -28.14 8.99
C GLN A 736 0.80 -29.21 7.89
N THR A 737 0.61 -30.46 8.30
CA THR A 737 0.41 -31.57 7.35
C THR A 737 -1.07 -31.69 7.05
N GLU A 738 -1.41 -31.64 5.76
CA GLU A 738 -2.81 -31.62 5.32
C GLU A 738 -3.26 -32.95 4.73
N SER A 739 -4.58 -33.12 4.67
CA SER A 739 -5.19 -34.18 3.89
C SER A 739 -5.36 -33.74 2.44
N GLY A 740 -5.18 -34.64 1.50
CA GLY A 740 -5.32 -34.32 0.09
C GLY A 740 -5.37 -35.54 -0.80
N THR A 741 -5.61 -35.32 -2.09
CA THR A 741 -5.58 -36.36 -3.11
C THR A 741 -4.82 -35.88 -4.34
N PHE A 742 -4.21 -36.82 -5.03
CA PHE A 742 -3.52 -36.60 -6.30
C PHE A 742 -4.05 -37.59 -7.34
N ASP A 743 -4.82 -37.10 -8.30
CA ASP A 743 -5.26 -37.88 -9.45
C ASP A 743 -4.26 -37.68 -10.58
N GLN A 744 -3.35 -38.65 -10.74
CA GLN A 744 -2.32 -38.60 -11.77
C GLN A 744 -2.89 -38.64 -13.20
N GLY A 745 -4.04 -39.32 -13.40
CA GLY A 745 -4.66 -39.43 -14.72
C GLY A 745 -5.34 -38.12 -15.15
N ALA A 746 -5.90 -37.39 -14.20
CA ALA A 746 -6.53 -36.09 -14.43
C ALA A 746 -5.60 -34.88 -14.20
N GLY A 747 -4.39 -35.10 -13.67
CA GLY A 747 -3.50 -34.00 -13.26
C GLY A 747 -4.07 -33.14 -12.13
N THR A 748 -4.99 -33.67 -11.32
CA THR A 748 -5.70 -32.89 -10.30
C THR A 748 -5.08 -33.09 -8.91
N ILE A 749 -4.73 -31.99 -8.27
CA ILE A 749 -4.22 -31.91 -6.89
C ILE A 749 -5.32 -31.27 -6.03
N THR A 750 -5.78 -31.98 -5.01
CA THR A 750 -6.74 -31.43 -4.03
C THR A 750 -6.12 -31.39 -2.64
N VAL A 751 -6.17 -30.24 -1.98
CA VAL A 751 -5.73 -30.03 -0.60
C VAL A 751 -6.91 -29.60 0.23
N ASP A 752 -7.22 -30.36 1.28
CA ASP A 752 -8.28 -30.06 2.24
C ASP A 752 -7.64 -29.51 3.51
N VAL A 753 -7.95 -28.24 3.80
CA VAL A 753 -7.33 -27.43 4.85
C VAL A 753 -8.37 -27.08 5.91
N PRO A 754 -8.17 -27.45 7.18
CA PRO A 754 -8.95 -26.93 8.29
C PRO A 754 -8.76 -25.40 8.40
N PRO A 755 -9.85 -24.59 8.49
CA PRO A 755 -9.75 -23.13 8.59
C PRO A 755 -8.83 -22.65 9.72
N GLU A 756 -8.70 -23.41 10.81
CA GLU A 756 -7.81 -23.13 11.93
C GLU A 756 -6.32 -23.08 11.56
N HIS A 757 -5.92 -23.78 10.51
CA HIS A 757 -4.54 -23.78 10.02
C HIS A 757 -4.22 -22.55 9.15
N VAL A 758 -5.25 -21.79 8.76
CA VAL A 758 -5.15 -20.65 7.83
C VAL A 758 -5.87 -19.41 8.35
N GLY A 759 -5.81 -19.19 9.67
CA GLY A 759 -6.26 -17.95 10.29
C GLY A 759 -7.76 -17.88 10.63
N LEU A 760 -8.46 -19.02 10.63
CA LEU A 760 -9.89 -19.12 10.95
C LEU A 760 -10.78 -18.14 10.16
N PRO A 761 -10.67 -18.06 8.83
CA PRO A 761 -11.46 -17.10 8.07
C PRO A 761 -12.95 -17.40 8.23
N THR A 762 -13.69 -16.40 8.66
CA THR A 762 -15.15 -16.49 8.81
C THR A 762 -15.86 -16.43 7.46
N THR A 763 -17.09 -16.93 7.39
CA THR A 763 -17.92 -16.73 6.20
C THR A 763 -18.06 -15.24 5.86
N GLY A 764 -17.86 -14.88 4.60
CA GLY A 764 -17.83 -13.50 4.12
C GLY A 764 -16.44 -12.85 4.11
N THR A 765 -15.43 -13.48 4.73
CA THR A 765 -14.04 -13.02 4.61
C THR A 765 -13.56 -13.20 3.17
N THR A 766 -12.98 -12.15 2.59
CA THR A 766 -12.29 -12.22 1.31
C THR A 766 -10.86 -12.73 1.52
N LEU A 767 -10.48 -13.73 0.73
CA LEU A 767 -9.12 -14.17 0.52
C LEU A 767 -8.64 -13.46 -0.76
N PHE A 768 -7.70 -12.55 -0.60
CA PHE A 768 -7.20 -11.67 -1.64
C PHE A 768 -6.08 -12.32 -2.45
N SER A 769 -6.04 -11.97 -3.73
CA SER A 769 -4.92 -12.32 -4.63
C SER A 769 -4.57 -13.82 -4.57
N VAL A 770 -5.59 -14.67 -4.66
CA VAL A 770 -5.43 -16.12 -4.69
C VAL A 770 -4.70 -16.52 -5.96
N THR A 771 -3.53 -17.12 -5.81
CA THR A 771 -2.62 -17.45 -6.92
C THR A 771 -2.06 -18.85 -6.72
N ALA A 772 -2.20 -19.72 -7.71
CA ALA A 772 -1.44 -20.97 -7.75
C ALA A 772 -0.06 -20.72 -8.38
N LEU A 773 0.96 -21.34 -7.79
CA LEU A 773 2.38 -21.18 -8.09
C LEU A 773 3.02 -22.55 -8.13
N SER A 774 3.90 -22.80 -9.10
CA SER A 774 4.66 -24.03 -9.19
C SER A 774 6.16 -23.73 -9.18
N PHE A 775 6.89 -24.55 -8.43
CA PHE A 775 8.31 -24.33 -8.20
C PHE A 775 9.15 -25.60 -8.26
N GLY A 776 10.37 -25.45 -8.75
CA GLY A 776 11.47 -26.39 -8.52
C GLY A 776 12.15 -26.07 -7.19
N GLU A 777 12.27 -27.05 -6.30
CA GLU A 777 12.95 -26.87 -5.02
C GLU A 777 14.38 -27.41 -5.05
N VAL A 778 15.33 -26.60 -4.58
CA VAL A 778 16.75 -26.99 -4.41
C VAL A 778 17.06 -27.13 -2.91
N PRO A 779 17.58 -28.27 -2.42
CA PRO A 779 17.85 -28.46 -1.01
C PRO A 779 18.81 -27.42 -0.43
N GLY A 780 18.41 -26.78 0.67
CA GLY A 780 19.23 -25.80 1.38
C GLY A 780 19.24 -24.39 0.77
N ALA A 781 18.58 -24.17 -0.37
CA ALA A 781 18.37 -22.85 -0.93
C ALA A 781 17.06 -22.24 -0.38
N PRO A 782 17.05 -20.96 0.05
CA PRO A 782 15.82 -20.31 0.50
C PRO A 782 14.88 -19.94 -0.67
N LEU A 783 15.45 -19.69 -1.85
CA LEU A 783 14.69 -19.39 -3.06
C LEU A 783 14.31 -20.69 -3.77
N LEU A 784 13.02 -20.82 -4.03
CA LEU A 784 12.46 -21.78 -4.96
C LEU A 784 12.64 -21.23 -6.38
N GLN A 785 12.70 -22.12 -7.36
CA GLN A 785 12.88 -21.75 -8.74
C GLN A 785 11.50 -21.69 -9.40
N ASP A 786 11.09 -20.50 -9.81
CA ASP A 786 9.79 -20.22 -10.43
C ASP A 786 9.63 -21.00 -11.74
N VAL A 787 8.43 -21.54 -11.94
CA VAL A 787 8.08 -22.30 -13.15
C VAL A 787 6.77 -21.83 -13.73
N ASP A 788 5.74 -21.64 -12.92
CA ASP A 788 4.44 -21.23 -13.42
C ASP A 788 3.61 -20.51 -12.35
N ALA A 789 2.68 -19.68 -12.80
CA ALA A 789 1.77 -18.93 -11.94
C ALA A 789 0.45 -18.64 -12.65
N THR A 790 -0.66 -18.97 -11.99
CA THR A 790 -1.99 -18.61 -12.49
C THR A 790 -2.28 -17.13 -12.25
N ARG A 791 -3.12 -16.52 -13.09
CA ARG A 791 -3.69 -15.20 -12.77
C ARG A 791 -4.34 -15.15 -11.38
N ALA A 792 -4.13 -14.05 -10.65
CA ALA A 792 -4.73 -13.84 -9.33
C ALA A 792 -6.26 -13.59 -9.40
N PHE A 793 -6.99 -14.08 -8.39
CA PHE A 793 -8.42 -13.80 -8.20
C PHE A 793 -8.78 -13.72 -6.71
N ASP A 794 -9.93 -13.14 -6.40
CA ASP A 794 -10.45 -13.09 -5.02
C ASP A 794 -11.45 -14.21 -4.74
N PHE A 795 -11.42 -14.73 -3.49
CA PHE A 795 -12.36 -15.74 -3.03
C PHE A 795 -13.06 -15.32 -1.74
N ILE A 796 -14.40 -15.39 -1.71
CA ILE A 796 -15.19 -15.12 -0.50
C ILE A 796 -15.51 -16.44 0.19
N VAL A 797 -15.06 -16.58 1.45
CA VAL A 797 -15.28 -17.78 2.27
C VAL A 797 -16.77 -18.01 2.52
N GLY A 798 -17.21 -19.27 2.39
CA GLY A 798 -18.62 -19.68 2.44
C GLY A 798 -19.37 -19.60 1.11
N GLY A 799 -18.73 -19.06 0.06
CA GLY A 799 -19.29 -18.94 -1.29
C GLY A 799 -18.85 -20.06 -2.24
N GLY A 800 -19.44 -21.25 -2.16
CA GLY A 800 -19.36 -22.24 -3.24
C GLY A 800 -20.34 -21.87 -4.36
N THR A 801 -19.82 -21.65 -5.58
CA THR A 801 -20.48 -21.01 -6.75
C THR A 801 -21.10 -19.66 -6.42
N ALA A 802 -20.52 -18.57 -6.91
CA ALA A 802 -21.09 -17.23 -6.76
C ALA A 802 -22.59 -17.28 -7.11
N PRO A 803 -23.50 -17.03 -6.16
CA PRO A 803 -24.86 -16.70 -6.52
C PRO A 803 -24.76 -15.48 -7.44
N VAL A 804 -25.53 -15.46 -8.53
CA VAL A 804 -25.76 -14.22 -9.27
C VAL A 804 -26.06 -13.15 -8.21
N PRO A 805 -25.30 -12.03 -8.16
CA PRO A 805 -25.45 -11.06 -7.09
C PRO A 805 -26.91 -10.69 -6.94
N ARG A 806 -27.50 -11.08 -5.81
CA ARG A 806 -28.91 -10.80 -5.55
C ARG A 806 -29.02 -9.31 -5.34
N LYS A 807 -30.03 -8.73 -5.97
CA LYS A 807 -30.25 -7.30 -5.96
C LYS A 807 -31.41 -7.02 -5.05
N VAL A 808 -31.26 -6.03 -4.18
CA VAL A 808 -32.34 -5.50 -3.36
C VAL A 808 -32.60 -4.10 -3.86
N THR A 809 -33.78 -3.88 -4.43
CA THR A 809 -34.23 -2.56 -4.85
C THR A 809 -35.46 -2.18 -4.07
N GLY A 810 -35.58 -0.93 -3.67
CA GLY A 810 -36.80 -0.49 -3.03
C GLY A 810 -36.85 1.02 -2.92
N GLY A 811 -38.06 1.54 -2.93
CA GLY A 811 -38.30 2.95 -2.69
C GLY A 811 -39.70 3.14 -2.17
N GLY A 812 -39.85 3.95 -1.12
CA GLY A 812 -41.12 4.07 -0.43
C GLY A 812 -41.05 4.99 0.77
N ALA A 813 -42.11 4.97 1.57
CA ALA A 813 -42.19 5.74 2.80
C ALA A 813 -42.77 4.89 3.93
N ILE A 814 -42.22 5.03 5.13
CA ILE A 814 -42.79 4.54 6.38
C ILE A 814 -43.29 5.71 7.22
N ARG A 815 -44.25 5.46 8.12
CA ARG A 815 -44.66 6.45 9.12
C ARG A 815 -43.58 6.57 10.20
N THR A 816 -43.18 7.79 10.55
CA THR A 816 -42.12 8.03 11.55
C THR A 816 -42.63 8.58 12.87
N ASP A 817 -43.86 9.12 12.91
CA ASP A 817 -44.52 9.57 14.14
C ASP A 817 -46.05 9.49 14.07
N SER A 818 -46.73 9.80 15.19
CA SER A 818 -48.19 9.82 15.31
C SER A 818 -48.86 11.07 14.75
N SER A 819 -48.09 12.11 14.41
CA SER A 819 -48.55 13.36 13.78
C SER A 819 -48.58 13.31 12.24
N GLY A 820 -48.11 12.21 11.64
CA GLY A 820 -48.13 12.01 10.19
C GLY A 820 -46.78 12.26 9.49
N GLY A 821 -45.68 12.31 10.23
CA GLY A 821 -44.32 12.34 9.68
C GLY A 821 -43.99 11.09 8.86
N GLU A 822 -43.16 11.27 7.84
CA GLU A 822 -42.81 10.21 6.90
C GLU A 822 -41.30 10.09 6.68
N GLY A 823 -40.81 8.85 6.83
CA GLY A 823 -39.46 8.44 6.52
C GLY A 823 -39.41 7.88 5.10
N ARG A 824 -38.89 8.66 4.15
CA ARG A 824 -38.77 8.30 2.73
C ARG A 824 -37.43 7.64 2.49
N PHE A 825 -37.40 6.50 1.77
CA PHE A 825 -36.14 5.82 1.43
C PHE A 825 -36.06 5.49 -0.05
N ASN A 826 -34.82 5.30 -0.50
CA ASN A 826 -34.48 4.64 -1.75
C ASN A 826 -33.26 3.75 -1.51
N LEU A 827 -33.30 2.53 -2.01
CA LEU A 827 -32.20 1.58 -1.94
C LEU A 827 -32.06 0.82 -3.25
N ASN A 828 -30.81 0.66 -3.67
CA ASN A 828 -30.41 -0.23 -4.74
C ASN A 828 -29.06 -0.80 -4.32
N VAL A 829 -29.08 -2.01 -3.77
CA VAL A 829 -27.89 -2.68 -3.20
C VAL A 829 -27.80 -4.11 -3.66
N HIS A 830 -26.59 -4.63 -3.70
CA HIS A 830 -26.27 -5.92 -4.28
C HIS A 830 -25.48 -6.75 -3.27
N THR A 831 -25.61 -8.08 -3.32
CA THR A 831 -24.84 -8.98 -2.45
C THR A 831 -23.34 -9.00 -2.76
N ASP A 832 -22.88 -8.36 -3.84
CA ASP A 832 -21.47 -8.05 -4.11
C ASP A 832 -21.01 -6.71 -3.51
N LEU A 833 -21.75 -6.21 -2.51
CA LEU A 833 -21.47 -4.99 -1.73
C LEU A 833 -21.47 -3.70 -2.55
N LYS A 834 -22.05 -3.71 -3.76
CA LYS A 834 -22.29 -2.50 -4.55
C LYS A 834 -23.65 -1.90 -4.23
N GLY A 835 -23.76 -0.59 -4.41
CA GLY A 835 -25.04 0.12 -4.36
C GLY A 835 -25.09 1.25 -3.34
N LYS A 836 -26.31 1.75 -3.09
CA LYS A 836 -26.56 2.88 -2.19
C LYS A 836 -27.89 2.72 -1.45
N VAL A 837 -27.93 3.26 -0.23
CA VAL A 837 -29.14 3.50 0.54
C VAL A 837 -29.22 4.99 0.87
N ALA A 838 -30.39 5.58 0.68
CA ALA A 838 -30.71 6.94 1.09
C ALA A 838 -32.02 6.95 1.87
N TYR A 839 -32.10 7.81 2.88
CA TYR A 839 -33.26 7.95 3.75
C TYR A 839 -33.43 9.40 4.20
N VAL A 840 -34.67 9.88 4.31
CA VAL A 840 -35.00 11.23 4.80
C VAL A 840 -36.22 11.13 5.70
N ASP A 841 -36.10 11.55 6.97
CA ASP A 841 -37.20 11.67 7.92
C ASP A 841 -37.61 13.14 8.12
N ASP A 842 -38.74 13.53 7.54
CA ASP A 842 -39.22 14.92 7.45
C ASP A 842 -40.47 15.08 8.35
N PRO A 843 -40.57 16.09 9.24
CA PRO A 843 -39.79 17.34 9.30
C PRO A 843 -38.73 17.45 10.41
N SER A 844 -38.48 16.41 11.21
CA SER A 844 -37.62 16.52 12.40
C SER A 844 -36.61 15.39 12.58
N GLY A 845 -36.35 14.58 11.55
CA GLY A 845 -35.36 13.51 11.58
C GLY A 845 -34.22 13.71 10.57
N PRO A 846 -33.28 12.76 10.50
CA PRO A 846 -32.06 12.91 9.73
C PRO A 846 -32.27 12.67 8.24
N THR A 847 -31.43 13.33 7.45
CA THR A 847 -31.12 12.97 6.07
C THR A 847 -29.89 12.08 6.03
N PHE A 848 -30.05 10.87 5.52
CA PHE A 848 -29.02 9.84 5.49
C PHE A 848 -28.67 9.40 4.06
N ALA A 849 -27.37 9.20 3.82
CA ALA A 849 -26.87 8.53 2.62
C ALA A 849 -25.70 7.59 2.96
N SER A 850 -25.75 6.36 2.44
CA SER A 850 -24.67 5.37 2.60
C SER A 850 -23.39 5.80 1.86
N ALA A 851 -22.25 5.65 2.53
CA ALA A 851 -20.92 5.86 1.97
C ALA A 851 -20.25 4.54 1.54
N PHE A 852 -20.43 3.49 2.35
CA PHE A 852 -19.88 2.16 2.09
C PHE A 852 -20.88 1.09 2.54
N ILE A 853 -21.02 0.03 1.74
CA ILE A 853 -21.81 -1.15 2.11
C ILE A 853 -20.82 -2.21 2.58
N SER A 854 -20.88 -2.57 3.86
CA SER A 854 -19.98 -3.57 4.45
C SER A 854 -20.59 -4.98 4.47
N SER A 855 -21.92 -5.09 4.36
CA SER A 855 -22.61 -6.38 4.34
C SER A 855 -23.99 -6.25 3.69
N VAL A 856 -24.35 -7.25 2.87
CA VAL A 856 -25.72 -7.46 2.38
C VAL A 856 -26.04 -8.93 2.51
N THR A 857 -26.95 -9.27 3.41
CA THR A 857 -27.42 -10.65 3.63
C THR A 857 -28.87 -10.76 3.21
N VAL A 858 -29.20 -11.75 2.37
CA VAL A 858 -30.57 -12.00 1.92
C VAL A 858 -31.02 -13.39 2.38
N GLU A 859 -32.10 -13.43 3.14
CA GLU A 859 -32.72 -14.64 3.71
C GLU A 859 -34.18 -14.71 3.28
N GLY A 860 -34.47 -15.51 2.25
CA GLY A 860 -35.82 -15.59 1.68
C GLY A 860 -36.28 -14.25 1.10
N THR A 861 -37.33 -13.68 1.69
CA THR A 861 -37.92 -12.37 1.37
C THR A 861 -37.37 -11.23 2.22
N LYS A 862 -36.36 -11.48 3.06
CA LYS A 862 -35.74 -10.48 3.94
C LYS A 862 -34.33 -10.14 3.48
N ALA A 863 -33.97 -8.87 3.53
CA ALA A 863 -32.59 -8.43 3.36
C ALA A 863 -32.13 -7.56 4.52
N THR A 864 -30.91 -7.80 4.99
CA THR A 864 -30.19 -6.97 5.97
C THR A 864 -28.98 -6.35 5.32
N ILE A 865 -28.89 -5.04 5.37
CA ILE A 865 -27.86 -4.22 4.72
C ILE A 865 -27.13 -3.47 5.83
N LYS A 866 -25.80 -3.58 5.88
CA LYS A 866 -24.97 -2.86 6.85
C LYS A 866 -23.90 -2.08 6.13
N GLY A 867 -23.44 -1.03 6.78
CA GLY A 867 -22.40 -0.20 6.23
C GLY A 867 -22.12 1.02 7.07
N THR A 868 -21.47 1.98 6.44
CA THR A 868 -21.25 3.31 6.97
C THR A 868 -21.83 4.35 6.03
N GLY A 869 -22.16 5.51 6.55
CA GLY A 869 -22.75 6.60 5.78
C GLY A 869 -22.76 7.89 6.56
N PHE A 870 -23.46 8.87 6.03
CA PHE A 870 -23.57 10.20 6.62
C PHE A 870 -25.02 10.48 6.98
N ALA A 871 -25.29 10.80 8.23
CA ALA A 871 -26.56 11.32 8.72
C ALA A 871 -26.37 12.80 9.04
N ASP A 872 -27.09 13.67 8.32
CA ASP A 872 -26.94 15.13 8.38
C ASP A 872 -25.48 15.61 8.27
N GLY A 873 -24.69 14.91 7.44
CA GLY A 873 -23.26 15.19 7.23
C GLY A 873 -22.31 14.57 8.27
N THR A 874 -22.83 13.93 9.33
CA THR A 874 -22.03 13.25 10.36
C THR A 874 -21.84 11.78 10.00
N PHE A 875 -20.60 11.28 10.05
CA PHE A 875 -20.31 9.87 9.78
C PHE A 875 -20.95 8.95 10.84
N THR A 876 -21.58 7.87 10.40
CA THR A 876 -22.25 6.92 11.27
C THR A 876 -22.25 5.52 10.66
N THR A 877 -22.43 4.50 11.48
CA THR A 877 -22.75 3.15 11.00
C THR A 877 -24.25 3.06 10.75
N PHE A 878 -24.65 2.22 9.80
CA PHE A 878 -26.06 1.97 9.57
C PHE A 878 -26.38 0.49 9.45
N VAL A 879 -27.61 0.15 9.82
CA VAL A 879 -28.25 -1.14 9.54
C VAL A 879 -29.62 -0.86 8.96
N VAL A 880 -29.89 -1.38 7.77
CA VAL A 880 -31.19 -1.33 7.12
C VAL A 880 -31.70 -2.75 6.96
N VAL A 881 -32.95 -2.99 7.37
CA VAL A 881 -33.60 -4.29 7.19
C VAL A 881 -34.89 -4.08 6.42
N VAL A 882 -35.07 -4.85 5.35
CA VAL A 882 -36.26 -4.79 4.48
C VAL A 882 -36.85 -6.17 4.28
N GLU A 883 -38.18 -6.24 4.15
CA GLU A 883 -38.90 -7.46 3.78
C GLU A 883 -39.89 -7.20 2.63
N ASP A 884 -39.79 -8.02 1.59
CA ASP A 884 -40.66 -8.05 0.40
C ASP A 884 -41.80 -9.06 0.64
N LEU A 885 -42.99 -8.58 0.98
CA LEU A 885 -44.10 -9.42 1.44
C LEU A 885 -45.28 -9.45 0.46
N SER A 886 -45.42 -8.48 -0.45
CA SER A 886 -46.46 -8.52 -1.48
C SER A 886 -46.17 -7.60 -2.67
N GLU A 887 -46.78 -7.87 -3.82
CA GLU A 887 -46.74 -6.97 -4.99
C GLU A 887 -48.16 -6.42 -5.28
N SER A 888 -48.45 -5.13 -5.11
CA SER A 888 -47.55 -4.03 -4.69
C SER A 888 -47.29 -3.99 -3.19
N GLY A 889 -46.07 -3.60 -2.79
CA GLY A 889 -45.59 -3.58 -1.40
C GLY A 889 -46.27 -2.62 -0.41
N ALA A 890 -47.10 -1.70 -0.88
CA ALA A 890 -47.81 -0.76 -0.01
C ALA A 890 -48.78 -1.49 0.95
N GLY A 891 -48.65 -1.26 2.25
CA GLY A 891 -49.46 -1.88 3.29
C GLY A 891 -49.01 -3.27 3.72
N ALA A 892 -47.92 -3.80 3.15
CA ALA A 892 -47.41 -5.13 3.48
C ALA A 892 -45.88 -5.16 3.67
N ASP A 893 -45.09 -4.67 2.72
CA ASP A 893 -43.63 -4.66 2.81
C ASP A 893 -43.15 -3.87 4.03
N THR A 894 -42.02 -4.26 4.59
CA THR A 894 -41.45 -3.59 5.77
C THR A 894 -40.09 -2.99 5.49
N PHE A 895 -39.84 -1.83 6.09
CA PHE A 895 -38.54 -1.15 6.06
C PHE A 895 -38.16 -0.73 7.48
N SER A 896 -36.89 -0.90 7.82
CA SER A 896 -36.30 -0.35 9.03
C SER A 896 -34.90 0.15 8.77
N ILE A 897 -34.52 1.18 9.51
CA ILE A 897 -33.20 1.81 9.48
C ILE A 897 -32.77 2.15 10.90
N SER A 898 -31.53 1.83 11.22
CA SER A 898 -30.82 2.27 12.43
C SER A 898 -29.54 2.99 12.00
N LEU A 899 -29.28 4.16 12.58
CA LEU A 899 -28.09 5.00 12.36
C LEU A 899 -27.39 5.19 13.71
N GLY A 900 -26.21 4.59 13.88
CA GLY A 900 -25.49 4.57 15.16
C GLY A 900 -26.34 4.00 16.30
N ALA A 901 -26.14 4.51 17.52
CA ALA A 901 -26.93 4.14 18.69
C ALA A 901 -28.19 5.01 18.88
N ASP A 902 -28.25 6.17 18.23
CA ASP A 902 -29.14 7.26 18.65
C ASP A 902 -30.39 7.44 17.78
N TYR A 903 -30.46 6.77 16.61
CA TYR A 903 -31.59 6.91 15.72
C TYR A 903 -32.03 5.57 15.11
N ALA A 904 -33.32 5.25 15.23
CA ALA A 904 -33.93 4.12 14.56
C ALA A 904 -35.39 4.40 14.16
N ARG A 905 -35.82 3.90 13.00
CA ARG A 905 -37.21 3.88 12.53
C ARG A 905 -37.53 2.54 11.87
N SER A 906 -38.76 2.10 12.03
CA SER A 906 -39.28 0.89 11.37
C SER A 906 -40.77 1.03 11.11
N GLY A 907 -41.26 0.40 10.04
CA GLY A 907 -42.67 0.37 9.74
C GLY A 907 -43.03 -0.40 8.47
N VAL A 908 -44.33 -0.57 8.27
CA VAL A 908 -44.92 -1.06 7.03
C VAL A 908 -44.98 0.08 6.02
N LEU A 909 -44.76 -0.19 4.73
CA LEU A 909 -44.77 0.83 3.69
C LEU A 909 -46.14 1.49 3.56
N LEU A 910 -46.18 2.83 3.68
CA LEU A 910 -47.35 3.64 3.32
C LEU A 910 -47.57 3.67 1.81
N ARG A 911 -46.45 3.66 1.06
CA ARG A 911 -46.38 3.65 -0.41
C ARG A 911 -45.00 3.21 -0.85
N GLY A 912 -44.90 2.78 -2.11
CA GLY A 912 -43.66 2.25 -2.67
C GLY A 912 -43.66 0.73 -2.74
N ASN A 913 -42.48 0.17 -3.03
CA ASN A 913 -42.29 -1.26 -3.19
C ASN A 913 -40.84 -1.63 -2.82
N ILE A 914 -40.64 -2.83 -2.28
CA ILE A 914 -39.34 -3.47 -2.14
C ILE A 914 -39.36 -4.73 -3.01
N GLN A 915 -38.26 -4.97 -3.72
CA GLN A 915 -38.08 -6.17 -4.54
C GLN A 915 -36.72 -6.77 -4.24
N ILE A 916 -36.74 -8.07 -3.91
CA ILE A 916 -35.54 -8.88 -3.75
C ILE A 916 -35.42 -9.82 -4.96
N HIS A 917 -34.43 -9.56 -5.81
CA HIS A 917 -34.16 -10.28 -7.05
C HIS A 917 -33.28 -11.50 -6.86
#